data_AF-A0A2D8LPD3-F1
#
_entry.id   AF-A0A2D8LPD3-F1
#
_cell.length_a   1.000
_cell.length_b   1.000
_cell.length_c   1.000
_cell.angle_alpha   90.00
_cell.angle_beta   90.00
_cell.angle_gamma   90.00
#
_symmetry.space_group_name_H-M   'P 1'
#
loop_
_entity.id
_entity.type
_entity.pdbx_description
1 polymer ?
#
loop_
_entity_poly.entity_id
_entity_poly.type
_entity_poly.pdbx_seq_one_letter_code
_entity_poly.pdbx_strand_id
1 'polypeptide(L)'
;MRRLLLLSIMILFSCSDDDSGEGIRPDDGSPGISEDVVVILDENSDLISTEEEIAEGVYKLQFSTSPPEIKDGDIIVGDEGMGFLRRATTVSTEGNVVTMQTDRAFMDEVFQNQQISFESDLVGVGRSNQQGYSGIWSTHIAEGVRVNDNNFSFDFDNVTVFQGDGVVVRIPSGNLSFNPNFQFDLDYGFFTVDKLEIGTENTTFSSNVDYQVTVASSASTSEDLLSLYQGNKTFVRWIGGVPVVVTIFLDLKVVTSIGVDSEFNFNTGMTIDASFTAKATYENGSWQTSSNLDSSFTQRPVEIDGAVSVTESITLVPEVIVAFYGINGPLLQPNFSGDLTANVATPSLDWDADISGHIAIDYGISKGVLGKTFSELPLGTLEVTSQPIWNVPDAIELVSPATVNGTQGEPIEDPVRVKIVDNLGLSFSDVPVNFQVTTGGGTVSEERVFTDEDGFAETTWTLGNETGEQTMQAYVLLADGSAATTEPVVVRATTDSNKIDLSGTWNALTDPALPGSCDNGEDPGLWNLNFIFNEGNGTITFTASSGHNTAFETTDYTLNDNQLYFSINVFVAILPNNCNGPISMEYDLTFTFEGEYDYDSGNFIGDIYINHNLIPEYPQCGFVDWNCQRPMIINN
;
A
#
# COMPACT_ATOMS: atom_id res chain seq x y z
N MET A 1 -9.76 55.96 -13.92
CA MET A 1 -8.86 57.09 -13.60
C MET A 1 -9.70 58.21 -13.00
N ARG A 2 -9.44 58.54 -11.73
CA ARG A 2 -9.96 59.64 -10.90
C ARG A 2 -10.60 60.85 -11.62
N ARG A 3 -11.68 61.38 -11.02
CA ARG A 3 -12.03 62.81 -10.74
C ARG A 3 -13.56 62.89 -10.51
N LEU A 4 -14.16 63.61 -9.56
CA LEU A 4 -13.69 64.55 -8.52
C LEU A 4 -14.88 64.89 -7.57
N LEU A 5 -14.61 64.88 -6.26
CA LEU A 5 -15.10 65.69 -5.12
C LEU A 5 -16.42 66.50 -5.10
N LEU A 6 -17.03 66.48 -3.89
CA LEU A 6 -17.51 67.58 -3.01
C LEU A 6 -19.01 67.94 -2.94
N LEU A 7 -19.68 67.60 -1.81
CA LEU A 7 -20.19 68.47 -0.72
C LEU A 7 -21.16 67.66 0.18
N SER A 8 -20.77 67.19 1.36
CA SER A 8 -21.06 67.73 2.71
C SER A 8 -22.54 67.93 3.09
N ILE A 9 -23.00 67.20 4.12
CA ILE A 9 -23.63 67.74 5.34
C ILE A 9 -23.49 66.70 6.47
N MET A 10 -23.34 67.22 7.68
CA MET A 10 -22.87 66.61 8.91
C MET A 10 -24.02 66.67 9.94
N ILE A 11 -23.96 65.82 10.99
CA ILE A 11 -24.44 66.03 12.39
C ILE A 11 -25.72 65.28 12.88
N LEU A 12 -25.45 64.26 13.72
CA LEU A 12 -26.02 63.82 15.03
C LEU A 12 -27.46 63.30 15.19
N PHE A 13 -27.63 62.10 15.78
CA PHE A 13 -28.03 61.76 17.18
C PHE A 13 -28.05 60.20 17.30
N SER A 14 -27.28 59.54 18.18
CA SER A 14 -27.64 59.06 19.55
C SER A 14 -28.93 58.24 19.66
N CYS A 15 -28.84 56.93 19.96
CA CYS A 15 -29.14 56.34 21.27
C CYS A 15 -29.13 54.80 21.22
N SER A 16 -28.58 54.18 22.27
CA SER A 16 -28.84 52.80 22.70
C SER A 16 -30.28 52.66 23.22
N ASP A 17 -30.85 51.46 23.15
CA ASP A 17 -31.24 50.67 24.34
C ASP A 17 -31.81 49.30 23.96
N ASP A 18 -31.60 48.36 24.90
CA ASP A 18 -31.91 46.93 24.91
C ASP A 18 -33.42 46.58 25.02
N ASP A 19 -33.72 45.36 24.53
CA ASP A 19 -34.74 44.37 24.93
C ASP A 19 -36.19 44.77 25.22
N SER A 20 -37.13 44.16 24.47
CA SER A 20 -38.10 43.17 25.01
C SER A 20 -39.08 42.70 23.92
N GLY A 21 -39.38 41.40 23.93
CA GLY A 21 -40.25 40.76 22.94
C GLY A 21 -41.75 41.04 23.14
N GLU A 22 -42.46 41.19 22.03
CA GLU A 22 -43.73 40.51 21.69
C GLU A 22 -44.08 40.85 20.22
N GLY A 23 -44.79 39.93 19.56
CA GLY A 23 -44.88 39.82 18.11
C GLY A 23 -45.43 41.03 17.35
N ILE A 24 -44.83 41.30 16.18
CA ILE A 24 -45.35 42.19 15.14
C ILE A 24 -45.02 41.58 13.76
N ARG A 25 -46.02 41.54 12.88
CA ARG A 25 -45.89 41.69 11.41
C ARG A 25 -47.04 42.62 10.99
N PRO A 26 -46.95 43.37 9.88
CA PRO A 26 -45.77 44.02 9.27
C PRO A 26 -46.09 45.49 8.85
N ASP A 27 -45.22 46.47 9.14
CA ASP A 27 -45.09 47.70 8.31
C ASP A 27 -43.89 48.56 8.78
N ASP A 28 -42.73 48.33 8.18
CA ASP A 28 -41.78 49.34 7.67
C ASP A 28 -40.59 48.57 7.08
N GLY A 29 -39.98 49.07 6.01
CA GLY A 29 -38.89 48.38 5.34
C GLY A 29 -37.81 48.00 6.35
N SER A 30 -37.64 46.70 6.61
CA SER A 30 -36.53 46.23 7.43
C SER A 30 -35.27 46.85 6.86
N PRO A 31 -34.43 47.55 7.65
CA PRO A 31 -33.34 48.35 7.13
C PRO A 31 -32.51 47.51 6.16
N GLY A 32 -32.60 47.77 4.86
CA GLY A 32 -31.88 47.01 3.84
C GLY A 32 -32.67 45.98 3.00
N ILE A 33 -34.00 46.02 2.98
CA ILE A 33 -34.78 45.39 1.89
C ILE A 33 -35.40 46.49 1.01
N SER A 34 -35.37 46.28 -0.30
CA SER A 34 -35.98 47.21 -1.27
C SER A 34 -37.49 47.30 -1.09
N GLU A 35 -38.05 48.52 -1.21
CA GLU A 35 -39.49 48.78 -1.05
C GLU A 35 -40.35 48.10 -2.12
N ASP A 36 -39.78 47.79 -3.28
CA ASP A 36 -40.49 47.19 -4.42
C ASP A 36 -40.59 45.64 -4.30
N VAL A 37 -40.25 45.06 -3.14
CA VAL A 37 -40.25 43.61 -2.91
C VAL A 37 -41.59 43.15 -2.36
N VAL A 38 -42.24 42.22 -3.07
CA VAL A 38 -43.47 41.57 -2.63
C VAL A 38 -43.19 40.10 -2.28
N VAL A 39 -43.37 39.75 -1.00
CA VAL A 39 -43.19 38.39 -0.50
C VAL A 39 -44.49 37.59 -0.65
N ILE A 40 -44.38 36.42 -1.27
CA ILE A 40 -45.49 35.51 -1.60
C ILE A 40 -45.16 34.14 -0.99
N LEU A 41 -45.97 33.69 -0.04
CA LEU A 41 -45.69 32.47 0.72
C LEU A 41 -46.59 31.31 0.30
N ASP A 42 -46.04 30.10 0.24
CA ASP A 42 -46.74 28.87 -0.15
C ASP A 42 -47.91 28.51 0.79
N GLU A 43 -47.90 29.01 2.03
CA GLU A 43 -49.03 28.92 2.96
C GLU A 43 -50.30 29.62 2.47
N ASN A 44 -50.16 30.60 1.57
CA ASN A 44 -51.26 31.47 1.12
C ASN A 44 -51.41 31.55 -0.40
N SER A 45 -50.56 30.88 -1.18
CA SER A 45 -50.62 30.86 -2.65
C SER A 45 -50.12 29.54 -3.25
N ASP A 46 -50.71 29.16 -4.39
CA ASP A 46 -50.25 28.06 -5.23
C ASP A 46 -49.84 28.57 -6.64
N LEU A 47 -48.66 28.17 -7.12
CA LEU A 47 -48.11 28.42 -8.44
C LEU A 47 -48.68 27.39 -9.40
N ILE A 48 -49.71 27.82 -10.12
CA ILE A 48 -50.48 26.99 -11.06
C ILE A 48 -49.97 27.10 -12.50
N SER A 49 -48.74 27.59 -12.68
CA SER A 49 -48.12 27.74 -14.01
C SER A 49 -47.65 26.39 -14.51
N THR A 50 -47.81 26.12 -15.80
CA THR A 50 -47.18 24.96 -16.44
C THR A 50 -45.67 25.17 -16.57
N GLU A 51 -44.90 24.09 -16.75
CA GLU A 51 -43.45 24.18 -16.97
C GLU A 51 -43.09 25.02 -18.21
N GLU A 52 -43.89 24.91 -19.28
CA GLU A 52 -43.75 25.71 -20.50
C GLU A 52 -43.99 27.20 -20.22
N GLU A 53 -45.05 27.52 -19.46
CA GLU A 53 -45.33 28.90 -19.04
C GLU A 53 -44.20 29.48 -18.18
N ILE A 54 -43.68 28.72 -17.20
CA ILE A 54 -42.54 29.15 -16.37
C ILE A 54 -41.31 29.41 -17.24
N ALA A 55 -41.03 28.53 -18.21
CA ALA A 55 -39.92 28.68 -19.15
C ALA A 55 -40.07 29.94 -20.03
N GLU A 56 -41.30 30.31 -20.39
CA GLU A 56 -41.66 31.54 -21.10
C GLU A 56 -41.76 32.77 -20.17
N GLY A 57 -41.52 32.60 -18.86
CA GLY A 57 -41.54 33.67 -17.86
C GLY A 57 -42.93 34.07 -17.38
N VAL A 58 -43.96 33.25 -17.65
CA VAL A 58 -45.34 33.46 -17.19
C VAL A 58 -45.54 32.78 -15.84
N TYR A 59 -45.90 33.58 -14.82
CA TYR A 59 -46.16 33.13 -13.45
C TYR A 59 -47.62 33.43 -13.08
N LYS A 60 -48.38 32.37 -12.80
CA LYS A 60 -49.78 32.39 -12.35
C LYS A 60 -49.86 31.87 -10.93
N LEU A 61 -50.28 32.71 -10.01
CA LEU A 61 -50.44 32.39 -8.60
C LEU A 61 -51.91 32.44 -8.20
N GLN A 62 -52.40 31.35 -7.64
CA GLN A 62 -53.73 31.23 -7.06
C GLN A 62 -53.64 31.49 -5.56
N PHE A 63 -54.21 32.59 -5.08
CA PHE A 63 -54.22 32.93 -3.66
C PHE A 63 -55.41 32.27 -2.95
N SER A 64 -55.20 31.83 -1.72
CA SER A 64 -56.25 31.28 -0.85
C SER A 64 -57.25 32.35 -0.41
N THR A 65 -56.78 33.61 -0.35
CA THR A 65 -57.56 34.80 0.01
C THR A 65 -57.36 35.90 -1.04
N SER A 66 -57.75 37.14 -0.72
CA SER A 66 -57.51 38.27 -1.62
C SER A 66 -56.01 38.43 -1.85
N PRO A 67 -55.55 38.52 -3.12
CA PRO A 67 -54.13 38.66 -3.42
C PRO A 67 -53.58 39.99 -2.88
N PRO A 68 -52.27 40.04 -2.54
CA PRO A 68 -51.58 41.30 -2.24
C PRO A 68 -51.55 42.21 -3.48
N GLU A 69 -51.32 43.51 -3.26
CA GLU A 69 -51.10 44.45 -4.37
C GLU A 69 -49.72 44.18 -4.99
N ILE A 70 -49.71 43.81 -6.28
CA ILE A 70 -48.48 43.61 -7.07
C ILE A 70 -48.58 44.54 -8.28
N LYS A 71 -47.54 45.34 -8.51
CA LYS A 71 -47.44 46.33 -9.59
C LYS A 71 -46.39 45.92 -10.61
N ASP A 72 -46.51 46.50 -11.80
CA ASP A 72 -45.47 46.40 -12.82
C ASP A 72 -44.17 47.02 -12.27
N GLY A 73 -43.09 46.24 -12.31
CA GLY A 73 -41.77 46.61 -11.79
C GLY A 73 -41.41 45.93 -10.46
N ASP A 74 -42.41 45.46 -9.71
CA ASP A 74 -42.21 44.82 -8.41
C ASP A 74 -41.36 43.56 -8.54
N ILE A 75 -40.55 43.29 -7.51
CA ILE A 75 -39.79 42.05 -7.38
C ILE A 75 -40.61 41.09 -6.53
N ILE A 76 -41.10 40.02 -7.14
CA ILE A 76 -41.80 38.96 -6.42
C ILE A 76 -40.80 37.93 -5.90
N VAL A 77 -40.94 37.59 -4.63
CA VAL A 77 -40.15 36.54 -3.97
C VAL A 77 -41.10 35.55 -3.34
N GLY A 78 -40.94 34.26 -3.64
CA GLY A 78 -41.73 33.24 -2.98
C GLY A 78 -40.99 31.96 -2.68
N ASP A 79 -41.56 31.19 -1.76
CA ASP A 79 -40.98 29.98 -1.19
C ASP A 79 -41.61 28.67 -1.66
N GLU A 80 -42.51 28.76 -2.63
CA GLU A 80 -43.16 27.61 -3.23
C GLU A 80 -42.19 26.77 -4.09
N GLY A 81 -42.24 25.45 -3.91
CA GLY A 81 -41.33 24.52 -4.57
C GLY A 81 -39.86 24.81 -4.21
N MET A 82 -39.06 25.17 -5.22
CA MET A 82 -37.66 25.59 -5.05
C MET A 82 -37.50 27.12 -4.90
N GLY A 83 -38.61 27.82 -4.73
CA GLY A 83 -38.70 29.27 -4.66
C GLY A 83 -38.61 29.95 -6.02
N PHE A 84 -38.97 31.22 -6.05
CA PHE A 84 -38.80 32.07 -7.22
C PHE A 84 -38.39 33.48 -6.81
N LEU A 85 -37.52 34.09 -7.61
CA LEU A 85 -37.10 35.48 -7.50
C LEU A 85 -37.23 36.10 -8.90
N ARG A 86 -38.26 36.91 -9.10
CA ARG A 86 -38.64 37.39 -10.43
C ARG A 86 -39.07 38.85 -10.38
N ARG A 87 -38.89 39.58 -11.48
CA ARG A 87 -39.43 40.92 -11.64
C ARG A 87 -40.72 40.84 -12.44
N ALA A 88 -41.84 41.28 -11.89
CA ALA A 88 -43.10 41.36 -12.61
C ALA A 88 -43.04 42.50 -13.63
N THR A 89 -43.22 42.19 -14.92
CA THR A 89 -43.18 43.20 -15.99
C THR A 89 -44.58 43.62 -16.44
N THR A 90 -45.53 42.69 -16.42
CA THR A 90 -46.95 42.98 -16.60
C THR A 90 -47.76 42.15 -15.62
N VAL A 91 -48.61 42.80 -14.81
CA VAL A 91 -49.46 42.14 -13.82
C VAL A 91 -50.93 42.22 -14.23
N SER A 92 -51.64 41.10 -14.11
CA SER A 92 -53.09 41.06 -14.27
C SER A 92 -53.72 40.20 -13.17
N THR A 93 -54.79 40.70 -12.57
CA THR A 93 -55.48 40.02 -11.46
C THR A 93 -56.92 39.74 -11.85
N GLU A 94 -57.30 38.47 -11.83
CA GLU A 94 -58.67 38.01 -12.05
C GLU A 94 -59.13 37.19 -10.83
N GLY A 95 -59.99 37.78 -10.00
CA GLY A 95 -60.39 37.18 -8.73
C GLY A 95 -59.20 37.01 -7.80
N ASN A 96 -58.91 35.77 -7.42
CA ASN A 96 -57.77 35.41 -6.58
C ASN A 96 -56.57 34.89 -7.39
N VAL A 97 -56.60 34.97 -8.72
CA VAL A 97 -55.47 34.56 -9.57
C VAL A 97 -54.74 35.80 -10.04
N VAL A 98 -53.44 35.87 -9.76
CA VAL A 98 -52.53 36.87 -10.30
C VAL A 98 -51.70 36.22 -11.40
N THR A 99 -51.78 36.73 -12.63
CA THR A 99 -50.96 36.32 -13.76
C THR A 99 -49.97 37.41 -14.10
N MET A 100 -48.69 37.03 -14.17
CA MET A 100 -47.57 37.93 -14.39
C MET A 100 -46.72 37.45 -15.56
N GLN A 101 -46.36 38.36 -16.45
CA GLN A 101 -45.14 38.19 -17.24
C GLN A 101 -43.97 38.62 -16.36
N THR A 102 -42.86 37.90 -16.44
CA THR A 102 -41.72 38.16 -15.56
C THR A 102 -40.38 38.13 -16.27
N ASP A 103 -39.45 38.97 -15.77
CA ASP A 103 -38.02 38.92 -16.06
C ASP A 103 -37.25 38.37 -14.85
N ARG A 104 -35.95 38.09 -15.05
CA ARG A 104 -35.06 37.72 -13.94
C ARG A 104 -34.89 38.92 -13.00
N ALA A 105 -34.89 38.64 -11.71
CA ALA A 105 -34.46 39.55 -10.65
C ALA A 105 -33.23 38.96 -9.94
N PHE A 106 -32.46 39.81 -9.28
CA PHE A 106 -31.24 39.43 -8.58
C PHE A 106 -31.30 39.78 -7.09
N MET A 107 -30.50 39.09 -6.28
CA MET A 107 -30.51 39.27 -4.82
C MET A 107 -30.03 40.66 -4.40
N ASP A 108 -29.15 41.31 -5.17
CA ASP A 108 -28.69 42.70 -4.94
C ASP A 108 -29.80 43.75 -5.21
N GLU A 109 -30.85 43.38 -5.92
CA GLU A 109 -32.03 44.23 -6.13
C GLU A 109 -33.03 44.11 -4.97
N VAL A 110 -32.98 43.00 -4.22
CA VAL A 110 -33.82 42.73 -3.04
C VAL A 110 -33.15 43.26 -1.78
N PHE A 111 -31.88 42.93 -1.56
CA PHE A 111 -31.13 43.22 -0.35
C PHE A 111 -30.17 44.39 -0.59
N GLN A 112 -30.31 45.46 0.19
CA GLN A 112 -29.49 46.67 0.13
C GLN A 112 -28.72 46.84 1.44
N ASN A 113 -27.39 46.98 1.41
CA ASN A 113 -26.56 47.18 2.61
C ASN A 113 -26.81 46.11 3.71
N GLN A 114 -26.87 44.85 3.31
CA GLN A 114 -27.19 43.72 4.17
C GLN A 114 -26.13 42.63 4.05
N GLN A 115 -25.82 42.02 5.19
CA GLN A 115 -25.03 40.79 5.23
C GLN A 115 -25.98 39.59 5.13
N ILE A 116 -25.71 38.73 4.15
CA ILE A 116 -26.44 37.50 3.89
C ILE A 116 -25.48 36.36 4.17
N SER A 117 -25.75 35.63 5.26
CA SER A 117 -24.97 34.44 5.58
C SER A 117 -25.89 33.27 5.85
N PHE A 118 -25.53 32.09 5.36
CA PHE A 118 -26.15 30.85 5.80
C PHE A 118 -25.16 29.70 5.79
N GLU A 119 -25.43 28.78 6.69
CA GLU A 119 -24.80 27.49 6.79
C GLU A 119 -25.82 26.41 6.44
N SER A 120 -25.34 25.42 5.71
CA SER A 120 -26.15 24.34 5.16
C SER A 120 -26.09 23.06 6.00
N ASP A 121 -25.57 23.11 7.23
CA ASP A 121 -25.47 21.94 8.10
C ASP A 121 -26.80 21.17 8.08
N LEU A 122 -26.76 19.97 7.49
CA LEU A 122 -27.98 19.25 7.13
C LEU A 122 -28.69 18.66 8.37
N VAL A 123 -28.05 18.71 9.53
CA VAL A 123 -28.59 18.21 10.81
C VAL A 123 -29.71 19.11 11.33
N GLY A 124 -30.93 18.59 11.40
CA GLY A 124 -32.07 19.30 12.00
C GLY A 124 -32.67 20.43 11.15
N VAL A 125 -32.16 20.64 9.93
CA VAL A 125 -32.73 21.61 8.99
C VAL A 125 -33.88 20.95 8.22
N GLY A 126 -35.06 21.02 8.82
CA GLY A 126 -36.34 20.89 8.13
C GLY A 126 -37.04 22.24 8.08
N ARG A 127 -38.08 22.39 7.26
CA ARG A 127 -39.01 23.53 7.35
C ARG A 127 -39.50 23.62 8.81
N SER A 128 -39.04 24.62 9.53
CA SER A 128 -39.37 24.85 10.94
C SER A 128 -40.89 25.02 11.11
N ASN A 129 -41.52 24.02 11.75
CA ASN A 129 -42.70 24.13 12.62
C ASN A 129 -43.95 24.92 12.17
N GLN A 130 -44.20 25.12 10.88
CA GLN A 130 -45.55 25.32 10.36
C GLN A 130 -45.73 24.53 9.08
N GLN A 131 -46.45 23.41 9.19
CA GLN A 131 -47.02 22.57 8.12
C GLN A 131 -46.55 22.88 6.69
N GLY A 132 -45.37 22.41 6.31
CA GLY A 132 -44.87 22.48 4.95
C GLY A 132 -43.71 21.50 4.81
N TYR A 133 -43.72 20.71 3.74
CA TYR A 133 -42.90 19.51 3.50
C TYR A 133 -41.41 19.64 3.85
N SER A 134 -40.95 18.86 4.83
CA SER A 134 -39.53 18.52 5.03
C SER A 134 -39.33 17.11 4.48
N GLY A 135 -38.87 17.00 3.24
CA GLY A 135 -38.58 15.71 2.61
C GLY A 135 -37.41 15.86 1.65
N ILE A 136 -36.55 14.84 1.62
CA ILE A 136 -35.60 14.64 0.54
C ILE A 136 -36.43 14.23 -0.69
N TRP A 137 -36.31 14.97 -1.79
CA TRP A 137 -36.95 14.60 -3.05
C TRP A 137 -35.94 13.83 -3.88
N SER A 138 -36.14 12.52 -3.99
CA SER A 138 -35.36 11.68 -4.89
C SER A 138 -36.01 11.60 -6.28
N THR A 139 -35.21 11.86 -7.31
CA THR A 139 -35.59 11.62 -8.70
C THR A 139 -35.12 10.25 -9.20
N HIS A 140 -34.11 9.69 -8.53
CA HIS A 140 -33.55 8.37 -8.83
C HIS A 140 -32.95 7.74 -7.57
N ILE A 141 -33.19 6.46 -7.38
CA ILE A 141 -32.54 5.60 -6.39
C ILE A 141 -32.25 4.28 -7.09
N ALA A 142 -30.98 3.87 -7.15
CA ALA A 142 -30.61 2.60 -7.77
C ALA A 142 -31.15 1.41 -6.96
N GLU A 143 -31.29 0.26 -7.61
CA GLU A 143 -31.72 -0.96 -6.94
C GLU A 143 -30.74 -1.35 -5.81
N GLY A 144 -31.28 -1.69 -4.63
CA GLY A 144 -30.49 -2.02 -3.44
C GLY A 144 -30.08 -0.80 -2.59
N VAL A 145 -30.18 0.42 -3.12
CA VAL A 145 -29.84 1.65 -2.37
C VAL A 145 -31.01 2.09 -1.49
N ARG A 146 -30.70 2.46 -0.25
CA ARG A 146 -31.66 3.09 0.68
C ARG A 146 -31.11 4.43 1.15
N VAL A 147 -32.01 5.39 1.39
CA VAL A 147 -31.68 6.75 1.82
C VAL A 147 -32.34 7.00 3.16
N ASN A 148 -31.63 7.61 4.09
CA ASN A 148 -32.16 8.01 5.39
C ASN A 148 -32.64 9.48 5.36
N ASP A 149 -33.92 9.74 5.65
CA ASP A 149 -34.64 10.98 5.26
C ASP A 149 -34.18 12.31 5.90
N ASN A 150 -33.12 12.32 6.72
CA ASN A 150 -32.69 13.51 7.46
C ASN A 150 -31.31 14.05 7.05
N ASN A 151 -30.45 13.20 6.49
CA ASN A 151 -29.07 13.48 6.11
C ASN A 151 -28.77 12.77 4.78
N PHE A 152 -27.70 13.15 4.08
CA PHE A 152 -27.24 12.35 2.94
C PHE A 152 -26.50 11.11 3.46
N SER A 153 -27.27 10.19 4.03
CA SER A 153 -26.81 8.90 4.47
C SER A 153 -27.51 7.80 3.68
N PHE A 154 -26.70 6.85 3.23
CA PHE A 154 -27.08 5.81 2.29
C PHE A 154 -26.65 4.45 2.81
N ASP A 155 -27.49 3.45 2.56
CA ASP A 155 -27.13 2.04 2.73
C ASP A 155 -27.10 1.37 1.35
N PHE A 156 -26.04 0.59 1.11
CA PHE A 156 -25.76 -0.13 -0.13
C PHE A 156 -25.72 -1.63 0.16
N ASP A 157 -26.86 -2.23 0.43
CA ASP A 157 -26.93 -3.67 0.64
C ASP A 157 -27.18 -4.36 -0.71
N ASN A 158 -26.24 -5.22 -1.11
CA ASN A 158 -26.36 -6.05 -2.30
C ASN A 158 -26.57 -5.27 -3.60
N VAL A 159 -25.82 -4.17 -3.79
CA VAL A 159 -25.86 -3.34 -4.99
C VAL A 159 -24.93 -3.92 -6.06
N THR A 160 -25.41 -4.03 -7.29
CA THR A 160 -24.57 -4.39 -8.46
C THR A 160 -24.18 -3.13 -9.18
N VAL A 161 -22.88 -2.81 -9.16
CA VAL A 161 -22.32 -1.61 -9.80
C VAL A 161 -22.19 -1.84 -11.30
N PHE A 162 -21.71 -3.01 -11.69
CA PHE A 162 -21.54 -3.38 -13.10
C PHE A 162 -21.83 -4.88 -13.30
N GLN A 163 -22.46 -5.21 -14.42
CA GLN A 163 -22.63 -6.58 -14.86
C GLN A 163 -22.65 -6.66 -16.40
N GLY A 164 -21.62 -7.26 -16.99
CA GLY A 164 -21.47 -7.37 -18.44
C GLY A 164 -20.20 -8.12 -18.81
N ASP A 165 -20.19 -8.77 -19.99
CA ASP A 165 -19.00 -9.43 -20.57
C ASP A 165 -18.25 -10.39 -19.63
N GLY A 166 -18.98 -11.07 -18.74
CA GLY A 166 -18.40 -12.02 -17.77
C GLY A 166 -17.79 -11.36 -16.53
N VAL A 167 -17.92 -10.05 -16.38
CA VAL A 167 -17.51 -9.25 -15.22
C VAL A 167 -18.74 -8.89 -14.39
N VAL A 168 -18.59 -8.99 -13.08
CA VAL A 168 -19.59 -8.59 -12.08
C VAL A 168 -18.88 -7.81 -10.99
N VAL A 169 -19.30 -6.55 -10.80
CA VAL A 169 -18.82 -5.67 -9.73
C VAL A 169 -19.97 -5.39 -8.78
N ARG A 170 -19.76 -5.67 -7.49
CA ARG A 170 -20.81 -5.58 -6.48
C ARG A 170 -20.30 -4.94 -5.21
N ILE A 171 -21.24 -4.30 -4.53
CA ILE A 171 -21.14 -3.87 -3.14
C ILE A 171 -22.06 -4.80 -2.34
N PRO A 172 -21.52 -5.86 -1.70
CA PRO A 172 -22.33 -6.80 -0.93
C PRO A 172 -22.99 -6.13 0.28
N SER A 173 -22.25 -5.27 0.97
CA SER A 173 -22.73 -4.47 2.08
C SER A 173 -22.00 -3.14 2.11
N GLY A 174 -22.67 -2.09 2.56
CA GLY A 174 -22.01 -0.81 2.75
C GLY A 174 -22.93 0.27 3.25
N ASN A 175 -22.33 1.30 3.83
CA ASN A 175 -23.02 2.53 4.19
C ASN A 175 -22.12 3.72 3.89
N LEU A 176 -22.77 4.86 3.70
CA LEU A 176 -22.11 6.14 3.48
C LEU A 176 -22.88 7.23 4.18
N SER A 177 -22.15 8.20 4.73
CA SER A 177 -22.69 9.43 5.25
C SER A 177 -21.87 10.60 4.72
N PHE A 178 -22.56 11.60 4.19
CA PHE A 178 -21.94 12.80 3.67
C PHE A 178 -22.67 14.04 4.17
N ASN A 179 -21.95 14.93 4.85
CA ASN A 179 -22.45 16.24 5.26
C ASN A 179 -21.58 17.32 4.62
N PRO A 180 -21.99 17.90 3.47
CA PRO A 180 -21.18 18.88 2.77
C PRO A 180 -20.97 20.17 3.58
N ASN A 181 -21.86 20.52 4.51
CA ASN A 181 -21.84 21.77 5.28
C ASN A 181 -21.36 23.01 4.49
N PHE A 182 -22.17 23.44 3.52
CA PHE A 182 -21.86 24.62 2.72
C PHE A 182 -21.94 25.90 3.54
N GLN A 183 -20.99 26.78 3.26
CA GLN A 183 -20.93 28.13 3.76
C GLN A 183 -21.15 29.10 2.61
N PHE A 184 -21.98 30.09 2.87
CA PHE A 184 -22.15 31.24 1.99
C PHE A 184 -22.22 32.48 2.86
N ASP A 185 -21.41 33.47 2.50
CA ASP A 185 -21.39 34.77 3.15
C ASP A 185 -21.30 35.84 2.06
N LEU A 186 -22.21 36.78 2.07
CA LEU A 186 -22.32 37.83 1.06
C LEU A 186 -22.59 39.14 1.76
N ASP A 187 -21.66 40.06 1.62
CA ASP A 187 -21.74 41.41 2.17
C ASP A 187 -21.89 42.42 1.02
N TYR A 188 -23.00 43.14 1.05
CA TYR A 188 -23.31 44.19 0.09
C TYR A 188 -22.99 45.57 0.68
N GLY A 189 -22.05 46.27 0.05
CA GLY A 189 -21.88 47.71 0.20
C GLY A 189 -22.81 48.49 -0.74
N PHE A 190 -22.69 49.82 -0.72
CA PHE A 190 -23.46 50.70 -1.59
C PHE A 190 -23.08 50.50 -3.07
N PHE A 191 -23.85 49.65 -3.77
CA PHE A 191 -23.65 49.21 -5.17
C PHE A 191 -22.38 48.38 -5.43
N THR A 192 -21.79 47.76 -4.40
CA THR A 192 -20.63 46.87 -4.53
C THR A 192 -20.81 45.61 -3.71
N VAL A 193 -20.29 44.48 -4.21
CA VAL A 193 -20.05 43.30 -3.38
C VAL A 193 -18.74 43.56 -2.62
N ASP A 194 -18.85 43.77 -1.32
CA ASP A 194 -17.70 44.05 -0.45
C ASP A 194 -16.99 42.74 -0.09
N LYS A 195 -17.77 41.68 0.16
CA LYS A 195 -17.31 40.31 0.37
C LYS A 195 -18.27 39.29 -0.25
N LEU A 196 -17.75 38.25 -0.89
CA LEU A 196 -18.49 37.02 -1.22
C LEU A 196 -17.62 35.82 -0.88
N GLU A 197 -18.03 35.01 0.09
CA GLU A 197 -17.42 33.73 0.43
C GLU A 197 -18.36 32.61 0.04
N ILE A 198 -17.83 31.63 -0.68
CA ILE A 198 -18.52 30.42 -1.11
C ILE A 198 -17.62 29.25 -0.79
N GLY A 199 -18.17 28.20 -0.19
CA GLY A 199 -17.43 26.97 -0.01
C GLY A 199 -18.10 25.99 0.91
N THR A 200 -17.29 25.12 1.48
CA THR A 200 -17.67 24.24 2.57
C THR A 200 -16.72 24.37 3.74
N GLU A 201 -17.21 24.03 4.93
CA GLU A 201 -16.42 24.05 6.15
C GLU A 201 -16.75 22.85 7.02
N ASN A 202 -15.72 22.12 7.45
CA ASN A 202 -15.89 20.88 8.21
C ASN A 202 -16.84 19.89 7.51
N THR A 203 -16.76 19.82 6.18
CA THR A 203 -17.45 18.78 5.41
C THR A 203 -16.99 17.43 5.90
N THR A 204 -17.91 16.53 6.22
CA THR A 204 -17.58 15.16 6.59
C THR A 204 -18.08 14.18 5.56
N PHE A 205 -17.22 13.21 5.25
CA PHE A 205 -17.52 12.05 4.43
C PHE A 205 -17.05 10.83 5.20
N SER A 206 -17.94 9.87 5.39
CA SER A 206 -17.61 8.57 5.96
C SER A 206 -18.24 7.50 5.10
N SER A 207 -17.47 6.51 4.69
CA SER A 207 -17.96 5.34 3.96
C SER A 207 -17.35 4.09 4.54
N ASN A 208 -18.13 3.03 4.59
CA ASN A 208 -17.68 1.70 4.96
C ASN A 208 -18.34 0.72 4.00
N VAL A 209 -17.55 0.12 3.12
CA VAL A 209 -18.05 -0.63 1.96
C VAL A 209 -17.28 -1.93 1.84
N ASP A 210 -17.99 -3.06 1.75
CA ASP A 210 -17.44 -4.29 1.21
C ASP A 210 -17.54 -4.25 -0.31
N TYR A 211 -16.51 -4.75 -0.97
CA TYR A 211 -16.37 -4.70 -2.42
C TYR A 211 -16.01 -6.08 -2.96
N GLN A 212 -16.66 -6.44 -4.07
CA GLN A 212 -16.45 -7.72 -4.73
C GLN A 212 -16.40 -7.54 -6.24
N VAL A 213 -15.39 -8.15 -6.86
CA VAL A 213 -15.23 -8.27 -8.30
C VAL A 213 -15.13 -9.76 -8.65
N THR A 214 -15.90 -10.19 -9.65
CA THR A 214 -15.83 -11.53 -10.22
C THR A 214 -15.73 -11.43 -11.73
N VAL A 215 -14.72 -12.07 -12.31
CA VAL A 215 -14.43 -12.08 -13.74
C VAL A 215 -14.25 -13.52 -14.19
N ALA A 216 -15.10 -13.98 -15.11
CA ALA A 216 -15.11 -15.37 -15.55
C ALA A 216 -14.00 -15.73 -16.57
N SER A 217 -13.44 -14.74 -17.26
CA SER A 217 -12.40 -14.87 -18.29
C SER A 217 -11.83 -13.49 -18.63
N SER A 218 -10.79 -13.42 -19.46
CA SER A 218 -10.21 -12.15 -19.93
C SER A 218 -11.29 -11.11 -20.29
N ALA A 219 -11.22 -9.93 -19.67
CA ALA A 219 -12.21 -8.88 -19.85
C ALA A 219 -11.55 -7.50 -19.74
N SER A 220 -12.07 -6.55 -20.51
CA SER A 220 -11.72 -5.14 -20.38
C SER A 220 -12.98 -4.30 -20.59
N THR A 221 -13.25 -3.41 -19.66
CA THR A 221 -14.39 -2.49 -19.70
C THR A 221 -13.86 -1.06 -19.88
N SER A 222 -14.63 -0.22 -20.59
CA SER A 222 -14.46 1.23 -20.43
C SER A 222 -14.97 1.65 -19.06
N GLU A 223 -14.73 2.92 -18.69
CA GLU A 223 -15.45 3.53 -17.57
C GLU A 223 -16.96 3.32 -17.73
N ASP A 224 -17.56 2.61 -16.77
CA ASP A 224 -19.02 2.52 -16.63
C ASP A 224 -19.46 3.34 -15.42
N LEU A 225 -20.59 4.01 -15.55
CA LEU A 225 -21.15 4.93 -14.58
C LEU A 225 -22.52 4.45 -14.14
N LEU A 226 -22.65 4.19 -12.84
CA LEU A 226 -23.92 3.95 -12.18
C LEU A 226 -24.27 5.16 -11.31
N SER A 227 -25.40 5.83 -11.60
CA SER A 227 -26.00 6.77 -10.65
C SER A 227 -26.69 5.98 -9.54
N LEU A 228 -26.17 6.08 -8.32
CA LEU A 228 -26.72 5.43 -7.13
C LEU A 228 -27.94 6.19 -6.59
N TYR A 229 -27.88 7.52 -6.65
CA TYR A 229 -28.90 8.39 -6.10
C TYR A 229 -28.88 9.74 -6.79
N GLN A 230 -30.06 10.27 -7.10
CA GLN A 230 -30.25 11.67 -7.45
C GLN A 230 -31.39 12.23 -6.63
N GLY A 231 -31.14 13.35 -5.98
CA GLY A 231 -32.21 14.07 -5.30
C GLY A 231 -31.76 15.39 -4.74
N ASN A 232 -32.64 16.01 -3.96
CA ASN A 232 -32.38 17.31 -3.38
C ASN A 232 -33.03 17.49 -2.00
N LYS A 233 -32.52 18.49 -1.28
CA LYS A 233 -33.08 18.96 -0.02
C LYS A 233 -33.22 20.48 -0.08
N THR A 234 -34.44 20.96 0.12
CA THR A 234 -34.77 22.39 0.10
C THR A 234 -35.08 22.88 1.50
N PHE A 235 -34.58 24.06 1.84
CA PHE A 235 -34.89 24.76 3.08
C PHE A 235 -34.99 26.27 2.85
N VAL A 236 -35.63 26.96 3.80
CA VAL A 236 -35.81 28.41 3.74
C VAL A 236 -35.02 29.08 4.85
N ARG A 237 -34.36 30.20 4.54
CA ARG A 237 -33.71 31.10 5.48
C ARG A 237 -34.35 32.47 5.37
N TRP A 238 -34.87 32.99 6.47
CA TRP A 238 -35.50 34.31 6.50
C TRP A 238 -34.45 35.39 6.71
N ILE A 239 -34.36 36.35 5.78
CA ILE A 239 -33.45 37.49 5.85
C ILE A 239 -34.27 38.76 5.73
N GLY A 240 -34.33 39.54 6.80
CA GLY A 240 -35.15 40.76 6.89
C GLY A 240 -36.64 40.57 6.54
N GLY A 241 -37.16 39.34 6.60
CA GLY A 241 -38.55 39.04 6.22
C GLY A 241 -38.72 38.56 4.77
N VAL A 242 -37.65 38.42 3.99
CA VAL A 242 -37.64 37.73 2.70
C VAL A 242 -37.24 36.25 2.89
N PRO A 243 -37.99 35.29 2.33
CA PRO A 243 -37.64 33.88 2.40
C PRO A 243 -36.60 33.52 1.32
N VAL A 244 -35.35 33.33 1.70
CA VAL A 244 -34.30 32.80 0.83
C VAL A 244 -34.41 31.29 0.76
N VAL A 245 -34.87 30.78 -0.39
CA VAL A 245 -34.97 29.34 -0.63
C VAL A 245 -33.64 28.82 -1.14
N VAL A 246 -33.08 27.86 -0.40
CA VAL A 246 -31.84 27.17 -0.73
C VAL A 246 -32.16 25.71 -1.01
N THR A 247 -31.69 25.19 -2.14
CA THR A 247 -31.83 23.79 -2.52
C THR A 247 -30.46 23.18 -2.73
N ILE A 248 -30.18 22.07 -2.06
CA ILE A 248 -28.97 21.29 -2.23
C ILE A 248 -29.32 20.08 -3.07
N PHE A 249 -28.79 20.01 -4.28
CA PHE A 249 -28.85 18.84 -5.15
C PHE A 249 -27.66 17.93 -4.86
N LEU A 250 -27.90 16.63 -4.82
CA LEU A 250 -26.88 15.60 -4.73
C LEU A 250 -27.14 14.55 -5.82
N ASP A 251 -26.12 14.31 -6.64
CA ASP A 251 -26.04 13.19 -7.58
C ASP A 251 -24.85 12.32 -7.16
N LEU A 252 -25.15 11.18 -6.55
CA LEU A 252 -24.14 10.22 -6.10
C LEU A 252 -23.93 9.17 -7.19
N LYS A 253 -22.71 9.12 -7.72
CA LYS A 253 -22.32 8.23 -8.82
C LYS A 253 -21.20 7.30 -8.39
N VAL A 254 -21.15 6.11 -8.95
CA VAL A 254 -19.97 5.24 -8.94
C VAL A 254 -19.51 5.09 -10.38
N VAL A 255 -18.22 5.27 -10.60
CA VAL A 255 -17.54 5.01 -11.87
C VAL A 255 -16.59 3.84 -11.64
N THR A 256 -16.58 2.86 -12.54
CA THR A 256 -15.66 1.70 -12.44
C THR A 256 -15.08 1.33 -13.80
N SER A 257 -13.85 0.83 -13.80
CA SER A 257 -13.22 0.25 -14.99
C SER A 257 -12.35 -0.94 -14.59
N ILE A 258 -12.32 -1.97 -15.43
CA ILE A 258 -11.62 -3.23 -15.17
C ILE A 258 -10.85 -3.66 -16.42
N GLY A 259 -9.63 -4.15 -16.24
CA GLY A 259 -8.83 -4.87 -17.22
C GLY A 259 -8.20 -6.09 -16.56
N VAL A 260 -8.51 -7.28 -17.06
CA VAL A 260 -8.06 -8.57 -16.52
C VAL A 260 -7.79 -9.54 -17.66
N ASP A 261 -6.67 -10.27 -17.64
CA ASP A 261 -6.34 -11.21 -18.74
C ASP A 261 -6.92 -12.63 -18.55
N SER A 262 -7.48 -12.98 -17.40
CA SER A 262 -8.06 -14.31 -17.15
C SER A 262 -9.15 -14.31 -16.05
N GLU A 263 -9.48 -15.48 -15.50
CA GLU A 263 -10.44 -15.58 -14.39
C GLU A 263 -9.88 -14.90 -13.14
N PHE A 264 -10.68 -14.07 -12.49
CA PHE A 264 -10.28 -13.26 -11.34
C PHE A 264 -11.44 -13.10 -10.37
N ASN A 265 -11.17 -13.30 -9.09
CA ASN A 265 -12.05 -12.92 -8.01
C ASN A 265 -11.27 -12.05 -7.04
N PHE A 266 -11.90 -10.97 -6.60
CA PHE A 266 -11.36 -10.05 -5.62
C PHE A 266 -12.43 -9.67 -4.64
N ASN A 267 -12.12 -9.86 -3.37
CA ASN A 267 -12.97 -9.43 -2.27
C ASN A 267 -12.14 -8.58 -1.32
N THR A 268 -12.70 -7.46 -0.90
CA THR A 268 -12.14 -6.66 0.20
C THR A 268 -13.24 -5.85 0.86
N GLY A 269 -12.88 -5.05 1.85
CA GLY A 269 -13.67 -3.88 2.20
C GLY A 269 -12.79 -2.73 2.65
N MET A 270 -13.34 -1.53 2.57
CA MET A 270 -12.62 -0.30 2.87
C MET A 270 -13.52 0.63 3.68
N THR A 271 -12.91 1.26 4.68
CA THR A 271 -13.48 2.42 5.35
C THR A 271 -12.69 3.66 4.95
N ILE A 272 -13.40 4.68 4.49
CA ILE A 272 -12.84 6.01 4.21
C ILE A 272 -13.52 7.00 5.14
N ASP A 273 -12.71 7.70 5.94
CA ASP A 273 -13.16 8.85 6.72
C ASP A 273 -12.39 10.08 6.24
N ALA A 274 -13.11 11.10 5.78
CA ALA A 274 -12.53 12.35 5.30
C ALA A 274 -13.26 13.56 5.87
N SER A 275 -12.49 14.57 6.27
CA SER A 275 -12.94 15.87 6.72
C SER A 275 -12.23 16.96 5.94
N PHE A 276 -12.97 17.89 5.33
CA PHE A 276 -12.36 18.95 4.54
C PHE A 276 -13.11 20.27 4.60
N THR A 277 -12.37 21.33 4.29
CA THR A 277 -12.88 22.68 4.07
C THR A 277 -12.33 23.13 2.74
N ALA A 278 -13.17 23.75 1.91
CA ALA A 278 -12.75 24.37 0.67
C ALA A 278 -13.55 25.66 0.49
N LYS A 279 -12.89 26.82 0.58
CA LYS A 279 -13.51 28.14 0.52
C LYS A 279 -12.87 28.99 -0.57
N ALA A 280 -13.70 29.78 -1.22
CA ALA A 280 -13.31 30.85 -2.13
C ALA A 280 -13.96 32.16 -1.65
N THR A 281 -13.13 33.14 -1.31
CA THR A 281 -13.54 34.45 -0.81
C THR A 281 -13.11 35.52 -1.80
N TYR A 282 -14.08 36.23 -2.37
CA TYR A 282 -13.87 37.48 -3.08
C TYR A 282 -13.96 38.64 -2.08
N GLU A 283 -12.87 39.37 -1.90
CA GLU A 283 -12.83 40.56 -1.06
C GLU A 283 -11.81 41.53 -1.65
N ASN A 284 -12.06 42.85 -1.52
CA ASN A 284 -11.13 43.88 -2.00
C ASN A 284 -10.77 43.77 -3.50
N GLY A 285 -11.69 43.24 -4.32
CA GLY A 285 -11.51 43.09 -5.76
C GLY A 285 -10.67 41.90 -6.21
N SER A 286 -10.37 40.94 -5.32
CA SER A 286 -9.57 39.74 -5.63
C SER A 286 -10.17 38.49 -5.00
N TRP A 287 -9.98 37.35 -5.66
CA TRP A 287 -10.32 36.04 -5.10
C TRP A 287 -9.16 35.50 -4.25
N GLN A 288 -9.49 34.92 -3.12
CA GLN A 288 -8.62 34.16 -2.24
C GLN A 288 -9.25 32.79 -2.02
N THR A 289 -8.44 31.73 -1.94
CA THR A 289 -8.93 30.39 -1.65
C THR A 289 -8.23 29.85 -0.42
N SER A 290 -8.95 29.09 0.40
CA SER A 290 -8.40 28.32 1.50
C SER A 290 -8.95 26.91 1.46
N SER A 291 -8.11 25.93 1.75
CA SER A 291 -8.52 24.54 1.78
C SER A 291 -7.68 23.73 2.75
N ASN A 292 -8.29 22.70 3.32
CA ASN A 292 -7.61 21.65 4.07
C ASN A 292 -8.39 20.35 3.92
N LEU A 293 -7.66 19.23 4.00
CA LEU A 293 -8.22 17.89 3.97
C LEU A 293 -7.47 17.05 4.99
N ASP A 294 -8.24 16.38 5.83
CA ASP A 294 -7.81 15.32 6.73
C ASP A 294 -8.55 14.04 6.30
N SER A 295 -7.82 12.95 6.10
CA SER A 295 -8.39 11.72 5.57
C SER A 295 -7.67 10.50 6.11
N SER A 296 -8.41 9.41 6.29
CA SER A 296 -7.87 8.11 6.63
C SER A 296 -8.55 7.00 5.83
N PHE A 297 -7.76 5.98 5.51
CA PHE A 297 -8.20 4.76 4.85
C PHE A 297 -7.93 3.60 5.80
N THR A 298 -8.93 2.77 6.04
CA THR A 298 -8.77 1.51 6.78
C THR A 298 -9.20 0.36 5.87
N GLN A 299 -8.21 -0.38 5.38
CA GLN A 299 -8.40 -1.53 4.53
C GLN A 299 -8.71 -2.78 5.38
N ARG A 300 -9.67 -3.58 4.93
CA ARG A 300 -9.96 -4.92 5.45
C ARG A 300 -9.13 -5.96 4.69
N PRO A 301 -9.03 -7.21 5.20
CA PRO A 301 -8.31 -8.27 4.52
C PRO A 301 -8.69 -8.36 3.05
N VAL A 302 -7.68 -8.45 2.20
CA VAL A 302 -7.82 -8.61 0.75
C VAL A 302 -7.75 -10.09 0.41
N GLU A 303 -8.72 -10.58 -0.34
CA GLU A 303 -8.73 -11.92 -0.91
C GLU A 303 -8.66 -11.78 -2.43
N ILE A 304 -7.67 -12.43 -3.05
CA ILE A 304 -7.48 -12.45 -4.50
C ILE A 304 -7.38 -13.91 -4.93
N ASP A 305 -8.26 -14.34 -5.82
CA ASP A 305 -8.18 -15.64 -6.48
C ASP A 305 -8.10 -15.46 -7.99
N GLY A 306 -7.01 -15.94 -8.59
CA GLY A 306 -6.83 -15.90 -10.04
C GLY A 306 -6.23 -14.60 -10.57
N ALA A 307 -6.10 -14.62 -11.89
CA ALA A 307 -5.53 -13.68 -12.85
C ALA A 307 -4.07 -13.23 -12.80
N VAL A 308 -3.46 -13.43 -13.97
CA VAL A 308 -2.27 -12.77 -14.52
C VAL A 308 -2.69 -11.39 -15.06
N SER A 309 -2.10 -10.32 -14.53
CA SER A 309 -2.36 -8.88 -14.78
C SER A 309 -3.81 -8.40 -14.62
N VAL A 310 -4.00 -7.52 -13.64
CA VAL A 310 -5.26 -6.87 -13.26
C VAL A 310 -4.99 -5.39 -13.08
N THR A 311 -5.84 -4.59 -13.69
CA THR A 311 -5.99 -3.17 -13.38
C THR A 311 -7.46 -2.89 -13.15
N GLU A 312 -7.81 -2.43 -11.96
CA GLU A 312 -9.18 -2.09 -11.60
C GLU A 312 -9.20 -0.72 -10.93
N SER A 313 -10.21 0.07 -11.24
CA SER A 313 -10.42 1.38 -10.64
C SER A 313 -11.90 1.54 -10.31
N ILE A 314 -12.16 2.05 -9.12
CA ILE A 314 -13.50 2.42 -8.66
C ILE A 314 -13.45 3.81 -8.02
N THR A 315 -14.34 4.68 -8.49
CA THR A 315 -14.45 6.05 -7.98
C THR A 315 -15.88 6.34 -7.54
N LEU A 316 -16.04 6.79 -6.31
CA LEU A 316 -17.29 7.33 -5.81
C LEU A 316 -17.30 8.87 -5.94
N VAL A 317 -18.33 9.40 -6.59
CA VAL A 317 -18.46 10.82 -6.93
C VAL A 317 -19.77 11.39 -6.39
N PRO A 318 -19.80 11.96 -5.18
CA PRO A 318 -20.90 12.79 -4.71
C PRO A 318 -20.85 14.19 -5.34
N GLU A 319 -21.57 14.42 -6.42
CA GLU A 319 -21.70 15.75 -7.02
C GLU A 319 -22.77 16.56 -6.30
N VAL A 320 -22.41 17.76 -5.83
CA VAL A 320 -23.27 18.58 -4.98
C VAL A 320 -23.39 19.99 -5.52
N ILE A 321 -24.62 20.43 -5.76
CA ILE A 321 -24.91 21.76 -6.25
C ILE A 321 -25.83 22.47 -5.27
N VAL A 322 -25.43 23.66 -4.83
CA VAL A 322 -26.30 24.56 -4.07
C VAL A 322 -26.97 25.54 -5.03
N ALA A 323 -28.28 25.66 -4.92
CA ALA A 323 -29.08 26.57 -5.71
C ALA A 323 -29.91 27.51 -4.85
N PHE A 324 -30.10 28.73 -5.34
CA PHE A 324 -30.95 29.76 -4.74
C PHE A 324 -32.11 30.04 -5.67
N TYR A 325 -33.35 29.89 -5.17
CA TYR A 325 -34.55 30.06 -6.01
C TYR A 325 -34.47 29.24 -7.32
N GLY A 326 -33.92 28.02 -7.23
CA GLY A 326 -33.69 27.13 -8.37
C GLY A 326 -32.52 27.49 -9.30
N ILE A 327 -31.76 28.56 -9.06
CA ILE A 327 -30.58 28.93 -9.85
C ILE A 327 -29.32 28.33 -9.20
N ASN A 328 -28.56 27.54 -9.95
CA ASN A 328 -27.33 26.92 -9.44
C ASN A 328 -26.28 27.98 -9.09
N GLY A 329 -25.49 27.68 -8.07
CA GLY A 329 -24.34 28.48 -7.64
C GLY A 329 -23.18 27.56 -7.24
N PRO A 330 -22.82 27.47 -5.95
CA PRO A 330 -21.71 26.63 -5.48
C PRO A 330 -21.81 25.19 -5.97
N LEU A 331 -20.69 24.67 -6.48
CA LEU A 331 -20.50 23.27 -6.90
C LEU A 331 -19.37 22.67 -6.06
N LEU A 332 -19.59 21.45 -5.59
CA LEU A 332 -18.59 20.61 -4.94
C LEU A 332 -18.69 19.21 -5.52
N GLN A 333 -17.55 18.64 -5.90
CA GLN A 333 -17.46 17.30 -6.44
C GLN A 333 -16.20 16.62 -5.87
N PRO A 334 -16.32 15.97 -4.70
CA PRO A 334 -15.33 15.03 -4.22
C PRO A 334 -15.31 13.79 -5.11
N ASN A 335 -14.12 13.27 -5.38
CA ASN A 335 -13.87 12.03 -6.08
C ASN A 335 -13.03 11.17 -5.13
N PHE A 336 -13.63 10.08 -4.63
CA PHE A 336 -12.95 9.11 -3.77
C PHE A 336 -12.65 7.87 -4.61
N SER A 337 -11.40 7.67 -4.99
CA SER A 337 -10.97 6.59 -5.89
C SER A 337 -10.13 5.56 -5.15
N GLY A 338 -10.32 4.29 -5.51
CA GLY A 338 -9.43 3.19 -5.21
C GLY A 338 -8.96 2.57 -6.51
N ASP A 339 -7.66 2.38 -6.66
CA ASP A 339 -7.04 1.74 -7.80
C ASP A 339 -6.35 0.46 -7.32
N LEU A 340 -6.78 -0.69 -7.82
CA LEU A 340 -6.14 -1.98 -7.62
C LEU A 340 -5.28 -2.29 -8.84
N THR A 341 -3.99 -2.55 -8.60
CA THR A 341 -3.11 -3.16 -9.59
C THR A 341 -2.64 -4.50 -9.01
N ALA A 342 -2.76 -5.58 -9.77
CA ALA A 342 -2.18 -6.86 -9.40
C ALA A 342 -1.55 -7.52 -10.62
N ASN A 343 -0.25 -7.79 -10.58
CA ASN A 343 0.41 -8.59 -11.61
C ASN A 343 0.81 -9.92 -11.00
N VAL A 344 0.24 -10.99 -11.55
CA VAL A 344 0.58 -12.38 -11.24
C VAL A 344 1.07 -13.03 -12.54
N ALA A 345 2.28 -12.72 -13.02
CA ALA A 345 2.71 -13.11 -14.37
C ALA A 345 2.90 -14.64 -14.55
N THR A 346 2.65 -15.23 -15.73
CA THR A 346 3.15 -16.60 -16.04
C THR A 346 4.12 -16.56 -17.23
N PRO A 347 5.17 -17.40 -17.25
CA PRO A 347 5.53 -18.43 -16.26
C PRO A 347 6.39 -17.90 -15.10
N SER A 348 6.72 -16.59 -15.08
CA SER A 348 7.63 -16.03 -14.07
C SER A 348 7.04 -16.07 -12.67
N LEU A 349 5.70 -16.04 -12.55
CA LEU A 349 4.92 -15.99 -11.31
C LEU A 349 5.58 -14.97 -10.40
N ASP A 350 5.51 -13.72 -10.83
CA ASP A 350 5.88 -12.60 -9.98
C ASP A 350 4.57 -12.15 -9.35
N TRP A 351 4.53 -12.03 -8.02
CA TRP A 351 3.33 -11.62 -7.29
C TRP A 351 3.58 -10.21 -6.77
N ASP A 352 2.99 -9.22 -7.43
CA ASP A 352 2.85 -7.88 -6.87
C ASP A 352 1.38 -7.46 -6.96
N ALA A 353 0.82 -7.05 -5.83
CA ALA A 353 -0.50 -6.46 -5.82
C ALA A 353 -0.50 -5.29 -4.86
N ASP A 354 -1.09 -4.19 -5.29
CA ASP A 354 -1.23 -2.98 -4.49
C ASP A 354 -2.60 -2.35 -4.72
N ILE A 355 -3.11 -1.74 -3.65
CA ILE A 355 -4.28 -0.88 -3.70
C ILE A 355 -3.82 0.50 -3.28
N SER A 356 -4.10 1.48 -4.13
CA SER A 356 -3.86 2.88 -3.83
C SER A 356 -5.18 3.64 -3.69
N GLY A 357 -5.21 4.60 -2.77
CA GLY A 357 -6.34 5.50 -2.59
C GLY A 357 -6.02 6.89 -3.09
N HIS A 358 -6.99 7.51 -3.74
CA HIS A 358 -6.89 8.89 -4.22
C HIS A 358 -8.15 9.68 -3.85
N ILE A 359 -7.95 10.88 -3.31
CA ILE A 359 -9.03 11.83 -3.03
C ILE A 359 -8.71 13.11 -3.80
N ALA A 360 -9.62 13.51 -4.67
CA ALA A 360 -9.60 14.80 -5.33
C ALA A 360 -10.92 15.52 -5.09
N ILE A 361 -10.87 16.78 -4.68
CA ILE A 361 -12.07 17.56 -4.37
C ILE A 361 -12.09 18.77 -5.28
N ASP A 362 -12.94 18.71 -6.29
CA ASP A 362 -13.19 19.82 -7.18
C ASP A 362 -14.25 20.74 -6.58
N TYR A 363 -14.00 22.03 -6.62
CA TYR A 363 -14.98 23.02 -6.19
C TYR A 363 -15.02 24.20 -7.15
N GLY A 364 -16.22 24.75 -7.32
CA GLY A 364 -16.45 25.77 -8.31
C GLY A 364 -17.83 26.38 -8.23
N ILE A 365 -18.26 26.95 -9.34
CA ILE A 365 -19.61 27.50 -9.51
C ILE A 365 -20.26 26.83 -10.72
N SER A 366 -21.35 26.11 -10.48
CA SER A 366 -22.24 25.62 -11.52
C SER A 366 -23.13 26.76 -12.02
N LYS A 367 -23.08 27.04 -13.31
CA LYS A 367 -24.05 27.90 -13.99
C LYS A 367 -25.12 27.00 -14.60
N GLY A 368 -26.29 27.00 -13.98
CA GLY A 368 -27.34 26.06 -14.31
C GLY A 368 -28.63 26.41 -13.60
N VAL A 369 -29.64 25.56 -13.78
CA VAL A 369 -30.92 25.67 -13.08
C VAL A 369 -31.38 24.29 -12.65
N LEU A 370 -32.05 24.22 -11.50
CA LEU A 370 -32.66 23.00 -10.95
C LEU A 370 -31.66 21.81 -10.87
N GLY A 371 -30.42 22.09 -10.50
CA GLY A 371 -29.36 21.08 -10.42
C GLY A 371 -28.80 20.66 -11.79
N LYS A 372 -29.30 21.18 -12.91
CA LYS A 372 -28.76 20.93 -14.25
C LYS A 372 -27.73 21.99 -14.61
N THR A 373 -26.47 21.59 -14.64
CA THR A 373 -25.34 22.44 -15.05
C THR A 373 -25.32 22.67 -16.55
N PHE A 374 -25.18 23.93 -16.99
CA PHE A 374 -24.93 24.30 -18.39
C PHE A 374 -23.45 24.59 -18.66
N SER A 375 -22.76 25.16 -17.68
CA SER A 375 -21.32 25.44 -17.71
C SER A 375 -20.79 25.62 -16.29
N GLU A 376 -19.49 25.46 -16.10
CA GLU A 376 -18.85 25.55 -14.78
C GLU A 376 -17.77 26.65 -14.77
N LEU A 377 -17.56 27.24 -13.61
CA LEU A 377 -16.38 28.04 -13.29
C LEU A 377 -15.59 27.30 -12.20
N PRO A 378 -14.55 26.55 -12.56
CA PRO A 378 -13.71 25.90 -11.56
C PRO A 378 -12.97 26.94 -10.74
N LEU A 379 -12.97 26.77 -9.42
CA LEU A 379 -12.26 27.65 -8.48
C LEU A 379 -11.00 27.00 -7.91
N GLY A 380 -10.95 25.67 -7.87
CA GLY A 380 -9.75 24.90 -7.54
C GLY A 380 -10.04 23.42 -7.36
N THR A 381 -8.95 22.68 -7.12
CA THR A 381 -8.97 21.26 -6.76
C THR A 381 -8.06 21.06 -5.55
N LEU A 382 -8.54 20.31 -4.57
CA LEU A 382 -7.74 19.84 -3.44
C LEU A 382 -7.44 18.35 -3.65
N GLU A 383 -6.18 18.00 -3.83
CA GLU A 383 -5.78 16.62 -4.08
C GLU A 383 -4.93 16.05 -2.95
N VAL A 384 -5.20 14.79 -2.60
CA VAL A 384 -4.25 13.91 -1.92
C VAL A 384 -3.53 13.14 -3.01
N THR A 385 -2.21 13.31 -3.10
CA THR A 385 -1.35 12.42 -3.89
C THR A 385 -1.66 10.97 -3.52
N SER A 386 -1.85 10.10 -4.52
CA SER A 386 -2.12 8.66 -4.34
C SER A 386 -1.28 8.08 -3.19
N GLN A 387 -1.97 7.42 -2.25
CA GLN A 387 -1.34 6.76 -1.11
C GLN A 387 -1.49 5.25 -1.25
N PRO A 388 -0.40 4.46 -1.14
CA PRO A 388 -0.53 3.01 -1.03
C PRO A 388 -1.27 2.70 0.26
N ILE A 389 -2.42 2.04 0.13
CA ILE A 389 -3.26 1.60 1.25
C ILE A 389 -2.91 0.15 1.60
N TRP A 390 -2.65 -0.66 0.59
CA TRP A 390 -2.32 -2.08 0.76
C TRP A 390 -1.30 -2.52 -0.29
N ASN A 391 -0.40 -3.40 0.09
CA ASN A 391 0.50 -4.08 -0.84
C ASN A 391 0.89 -5.45 -0.32
N VAL A 392 1.09 -6.38 -1.25
CA VAL A 392 1.65 -7.71 -1.00
C VAL A 392 2.55 -8.12 -2.17
N PRO A 393 3.69 -8.76 -1.90
CA PRO A 393 4.34 -8.96 -0.61
C PRO A 393 4.85 -7.64 0.01
N ASP A 394 4.78 -7.51 1.34
CA ASP A 394 5.39 -6.39 2.08
C ASP A 394 6.63 -6.84 2.85
N ALA A 395 6.53 -8.00 3.54
CA ALA A 395 7.64 -8.57 4.27
C ALA A 395 7.73 -10.10 4.12
N ILE A 396 8.97 -10.57 4.22
CA ILE A 396 9.33 -11.99 4.28
C ILE A 396 9.88 -12.25 5.68
N GLU A 397 9.13 -12.94 6.51
CA GLU A 397 9.51 -13.26 7.89
C GLU A 397 10.15 -14.65 7.96
N LEU A 398 11.35 -14.74 8.53
CA LEU A 398 11.99 -16.03 8.76
C LEU A 398 11.37 -16.72 9.99
N VAL A 399 10.84 -17.93 9.80
CA VAL A 399 10.21 -18.73 10.86
C VAL A 399 11.20 -19.72 11.47
N SER A 400 12.06 -20.30 10.64
CA SER A 400 13.16 -21.16 11.10
C SER A 400 14.29 -20.34 11.76
N PRO A 401 15.24 -20.97 12.47
CA PRO A 401 16.40 -20.25 13.00
C PRO A 401 17.25 -19.62 11.88
N ALA A 402 17.74 -18.40 12.11
CA ALA A 402 18.64 -17.71 11.17
C ALA A 402 20.05 -18.33 11.09
N THR A 403 20.44 -19.10 12.11
CA THR A 403 21.69 -19.85 12.15
C THR A 403 21.41 -21.27 12.57
N VAL A 404 21.88 -22.24 11.79
CA VAL A 404 21.78 -23.67 12.06
C VAL A 404 23.16 -24.32 12.00
N ASN A 405 23.30 -25.49 12.60
CA ASN A 405 24.48 -26.34 12.44
C ASN A 405 24.09 -27.55 11.59
N GLY A 406 25.04 -28.07 10.82
CA GLY A 406 24.81 -29.28 10.05
C GLY A 406 26.10 -30.00 9.69
N THR A 407 25.94 -31.11 8.99
CA THR A 407 27.05 -31.92 8.48
C THR A 407 27.18 -31.70 6.98
N GLN A 408 28.41 -31.69 6.47
CA GLN A 408 28.69 -31.61 5.04
C GLN A 408 27.95 -32.69 4.26
N GLY A 409 27.32 -32.31 3.14
CA GLY A 409 26.60 -33.23 2.26
C GLY A 409 25.24 -33.71 2.78
N GLU A 410 24.86 -33.36 4.02
CA GLU A 410 23.61 -33.79 4.64
C GLU A 410 22.55 -32.66 4.64
N PRO A 411 21.25 -33.01 4.60
CA PRO A 411 20.18 -32.05 4.82
C PRO A 411 20.18 -31.54 6.25
N ILE A 412 19.86 -30.26 6.43
CA ILE A 412 19.55 -29.71 7.76
C ILE A 412 18.30 -30.41 8.32
N GLU A 413 18.24 -30.61 9.64
CA GLU A 413 17.18 -31.40 10.30
C GLU A 413 15.80 -30.77 10.13
N ASP A 414 15.68 -29.46 10.38
CA ASP A 414 14.45 -28.70 10.19
C ASP A 414 14.51 -27.93 8.87
N PRO A 415 13.49 -27.98 8.01
CA PRO A 415 13.47 -27.23 6.76
C PRO A 415 13.52 -25.72 7.02
N VAL A 416 14.08 -24.97 6.06
CA VAL A 416 14.02 -23.52 6.13
C VAL A 416 12.61 -23.09 5.78
N ARG A 417 11.98 -22.34 6.69
CA ARG A 417 10.60 -21.89 6.55
C ARG A 417 10.52 -20.38 6.68
N VAL A 418 9.84 -19.76 5.72
CA VAL A 418 9.53 -18.32 5.73
C VAL A 418 8.02 -18.11 5.66
N LYS A 419 7.59 -16.92 6.06
CA LYS A 419 6.21 -16.47 6.01
C LYS A 419 6.12 -15.17 5.22
N ILE A 420 5.19 -15.09 4.27
CA ILE A 420 4.92 -13.85 3.53
C ILE A 420 3.75 -13.12 4.18
N VAL A 421 3.92 -11.83 4.39
CA VAL A 421 2.86 -10.95 4.92
C VAL A 421 2.68 -9.71 4.05
N ASP A 422 1.46 -9.19 4.05
CA ASP A 422 1.12 -7.87 3.50
C ASP A 422 1.48 -6.75 4.48
N ASN A 423 1.29 -5.49 4.07
CA ASN A 423 1.57 -4.31 4.89
C ASN A 423 0.61 -4.15 6.09
N LEU A 424 -0.44 -4.98 6.18
CA LEU A 424 -1.35 -5.06 7.32
C LEU A 424 -0.92 -6.17 8.32
N GLY A 425 0.12 -6.93 8.00
CA GLY A 425 0.65 -8.04 8.80
C GLY A 425 -0.14 -9.34 8.67
N LEU A 426 -1.01 -9.44 7.66
CA LEU A 426 -1.76 -10.65 7.34
C LEU A 426 -0.96 -11.54 6.41
N SER A 427 -1.04 -12.86 6.61
CA SER A 427 -0.36 -13.81 5.73
C SER A 427 -1.06 -13.88 4.37
N PHE A 428 -0.30 -14.17 3.32
CA PHE A 428 -0.82 -14.29 1.96
C PHE A 428 -0.39 -15.60 1.29
N SER A 429 -1.34 -16.33 0.71
CA SER A 429 -1.09 -17.58 -0.01
C SER A 429 -0.65 -17.34 -1.45
N ASP A 430 -0.16 -18.39 -2.10
CA ASP A 430 0.15 -18.40 -3.53
C ASP A 430 1.23 -17.39 -3.98
N VAL A 431 2.03 -16.90 -3.02
CA VAL A 431 3.19 -16.06 -3.29
C VAL A 431 4.41 -16.95 -3.55
N PRO A 432 5.10 -16.81 -4.69
CA PRO A 432 6.27 -17.60 -5.04
C PRO A 432 7.54 -17.09 -4.36
N VAL A 433 8.02 -17.87 -3.39
CA VAL A 433 9.28 -17.66 -2.70
C VAL A 433 10.40 -18.40 -3.43
N ASN A 434 11.48 -17.68 -3.76
CA ASN A 434 12.67 -18.25 -4.35
C ASN A 434 13.73 -18.50 -3.26
N PHE A 435 14.29 -19.70 -3.25
CA PHE A 435 15.36 -20.12 -2.36
C PHE A 435 16.64 -20.37 -3.16
N GLN A 436 17.75 -19.78 -2.71
CA GLN A 436 19.03 -19.88 -3.41
C GLN A 436 20.19 -20.04 -2.43
N VAL A 437 21.01 -21.07 -2.62
CA VAL A 437 22.27 -21.21 -1.89
C VAL A 437 23.29 -20.23 -2.48
N THR A 438 23.83 -19.35 -1.65
CA THR A 438 24.76 -18.28 -2.05
C THR A 438 26.22 -18.61 -1.76
N THR A 439 26.50 -19.41 -0.73
CA THR A 439 27.86 -19.91 -0.42
C THR A 439 27.80 -21.35 0.11
N GLY A 440 28.90 -22.12 -0.03
CA GLY A 440 29.00 -23.48 0.50
C GLY A 440 28.78 -24.60 -0.52
N GLY A 441 28.24 -24.30 -1.70
CA GLY A 441 28.02 -25.28 -2.78
C GLY A 441 26.90 -26.30 -2.52
N GLY A 442 26.03 -26.04 -1.54
CA GLY A 442 24.86 -26.88 -1.23
C GLY A 442 23.72 -26.78 -2.24
N THR A 443 22.61 -27.44 -1.95
CA THR A 443 21.40 -27.47 -2.79
C THR A 443 20.13 -27.34 -1.95
N VAL A 444 19.03 -26.88 -2.56
CA VAL A 444 17.69 -26.88 -1.96
C VAL A 444 16.81 -27.90 -2.67
N SER A 445 15.86 -28.50 -1.95
CA SER A 445 14.93 -29.49 -2.54
C SER A 445 14.08 -28.88 -3.64
N GLU A 446 13.63 -27.64 -3.43
CA GLU A 446 12.89 -26.83 -4.39
C GLU A 446 13.40 -25.38 -4.34
N GLU A 447 13.81 -24.85 -5.49
CA GLU A 447 14.29 -23.46 -5.62
C GLU A 447 13.15 -22.44 -5.61
N ARG A 448 11.91 -22.86 -5.90
CA ARG A 448 10.74 -22.00 -5.96
C ARG A 448 9.54 -22.70 -5.35
N VAL A 449 8.98 -22.13 -4.29
CA VAL A 449 7.87 -22.70 -3.51
C VAL A 449 6.80 -21.64 -3.30
N PHE A 450 5.54 -21.99 -3.54
CA PHE A 450 4.40 -21.11 -3.28
C PHE A 450 4.01 -21.16 -1.81
N THR A 451 3.59 -20.02 -1.24
CA THR A 451 3.06 -20.00 0.12
C THR A 451 1.74 -20.78 0.21
N ASP A 452 1.56 -21.51 1.32
CA ASP A 452 0.32 -22.19 1.66
C ASP A 452 -0.80 -21.24 2.13
N GLU A 453 -1.97 -21.77 2.51
CA GLU A 453 -3.12 -21.00 3.02
C GLU A 453 -2.79 -20.16 4.26
N ASP A 454 -1.76 -20.53 5.03
CA ASP A 454 -1.30 -19.80 6.22
C ASP A 454 -0.14 -18.82 5.90
N GLY A 455 0.24 -18.72 4.61
CA GLY A 455 1.27 -17.85 4.06
C GLY A 455 2.70 -18.36 4.23
N PHE A 456 2.91 -19.66 4.44
CA PHE A 456 4.24 -20.24 4.64
C PHE A 456 4.80 -20.91 3.39
N ALA A 457 6.09 -20.73 3.15
CA ALA A 457 6.86 -21.49 2.16
C ALA A 457 8.06 -22.14 2.85
N GLU A 458 8.37 -23.40 2.50
CA GLU A 458 9.49 -24.14 3.09
C GLU A 458 10.27 -24.96 2.06
N THR A 459 11.57 -25.10 2.30
CA THR A 459 12.47 -25.93 1.48
C THR A 459 13.49 -26.63 2.36
N THR A 460 13.90 -27.84 1.98
CA THR A 460 14.98 -28.56 2.68
C THR A 460 16.33 -28.15 2.10
N TRP A 461 17.21 -27.60 2.93
CA TRP A 461 18.56 -27.21 2.53
C TRP A 461 19.57 -28.33 2.81
N THR A 462 20.22 -28.85 1.76
CA THR A 462 21.35 -29.79 1.87
C THR A 462 22.67 -29.02 1.79
N LEU A 463 23.49 -29.14 2.84
CA LEU A 463 24.77 -28.43 2.91
C LEU A 463 25.77 -29.01 1.92
N GLY A 464 26.62 -28.15 1.34
CA GLY A 464 27.69 -28.60 0.46
C GLY A 464 28.89 -29.13 1.25
N ASN A 465 29.92 -29.56 0.52
CA ASN A 465 31.11 -30.20 1.09
C ASN A 465 32.15 -29.18 1.63
N GLU A 466 31.90 -27.88 1.52
CA GLU A 466 32.80 -26.85 2.05
C GLU A 466 32.74 -26.78 3.59
N THR A 467 33.89 -26.56 4.23
CA THR A 467 33.96 -26.31 5.68
C THR A 467 33.70 -24.85 5.99
N GLY A 468 32.96 -24.57 7.06
CA GLY A 468 32.75 -23.22 7.58
C GLY A 468 31.32 -22.71 7.38
N GLU A 469 31.17 -21.40 7.26
CA GLU A 469 29.86 -20.76 7.08
C GLU A 469 29.38 -20.93 5.62
N GLN A 470 28.21 -21.56 5.49
CA GLN A 470 27.44 -21.63 4.26
C GLN A 470 26.20 -20.74 4.39
N THR A 471 25.70 -20.22 3.27
CA THR A 471 24.59 -19.26 3.28
C THR A 471 23.55 -19.60 2.22
N MET A 472 22.29 -19.41 2.59
CA MET A 472 21.13 -19.50 1.70
C MET A 472 20.28 -18.24 1.86
N GLN A 473 19.66 -17.81 0.77
CA GLN A 473 18.75 -16.68 0.74
C GLN A 473 17.35 -17.12 0.34
N ALA A 474 16.34 -16.48 0.94
CA ALA A 474 14.95 -16.53 0.52
C ALA A 474 14.48 -15.13 0.12
N TYR A 475 13.86 -15.01 -1.05
CA TYR A 475 13.36 -13.74 -1.57
C TYR A 475 12.15 -13.94 -2.50
N VAL A 476 11.35 -12.88 -2.66
CA VAL A 476 10.25 -12.81 -3.63
C VAL A 476 10.61 -11.78 -4.69
N LEU A 477 10.22 -12.04 -5.94
CA LEU A 477 10.40 -11.11 -7.06
C LEU A 477 9.07 -10.44 -7.40
N LEU A 478 9.12 -9.15 -7.70
CA LEU A 478 8.02 -8.35 -8.25
C LEU A 478 8.00 -8.51 -9.78
N ALA A 479 6.92 -8.05 -10.44
CA ALA A 479 6.71 -8.28 -11.87
C ALA A 479 7.75 -7.60 -12.78
N ASP A 480 8.43 -6.58 -12.28
CA ASP A 480 9.56 -5.94 -12.97
C ASP A 480 10.90 -6.69 -12.79
N GLY A 481 10.90 -7.80 -12.04
CA GLY A 481 12.06 -8.63 -11.71
C GLY A 481 12.89 -8.09 -10.54
N SER A 482 12.47 -7.01 -9.88
CA SER A 482 13.10 -6.51 -8.66
C SER A 482 12.70 -7.36 -7.44
N ALA A 483 13.45 -7.26 -6.35
CA ALA A 483 13.11 -7.95 -5.11
C ALA A 483 12.00 -7.19 -4.37
N ALA A 484 11.02 -7.94 -3.85
CA ALA A 484 9.93 -7.41 -3.03
C ALA A 484 10.41 -6.68 -1.77
N THR A 485 11.51 -7.16 -1.20
CA THR A 485 12.15 -6.56 -0.02
C THR A 485 13.50 -5.97 -0.38
N THR A 486 13.88 -4.92 0.33
CA THR A 486 15.19 -4.26 0.15
C THR A 486 16.36 -5.16 0.54
N GLU A 487 16.16 -6.06 1.51
CA GLU A 487 17.15 -7.04 1.97
C GLU A 487 16.55 -8.46 1.88
N PRO A 488 17.28 -9.45 1.35
CA PRO A 488 16.83 -10.83 1.31
C PRO A 488 16.91 -11.47 2.70
N VAL A 489 16.07 -12.48 2.95
CA VAL A 489 16.14 -13.28 4.17
C VAL A 489 17.32 -14.24 4.07
N VAL A 490 18.30 -14.12 4.96
CA VAL A 490 19.52 -14.94 4.94
C VAL A 490 19.51 -15.98 6.07
N VAL A 491 19.69 -17.25 5.71
CA VAL A 491 19.94 -18.35 6.65
C VAL A 491 21.40 -18.77 6.54
N ARG A 492 22.04 -18.97 7.69
CA ARG A 492 23.44 -19.39 7.81
C ARG A 492 23.52 -20.80 8.37
N ALA A 493 24.35 -21.64 7.78
CA ALA A 493 24.70 -22.93 8.33
C ALA A 493 26.19 -22.96 8.64
N THR A 494 26.56 -23.46 9.81
CA THR A 494 27.95 -23.81 10.09
C THR A 494 28.09 -25.32 9.98
N THR A 495 28.95 -25.78 9.08
CA THR A 495 29.38 -27.18 9.13
C THR A 495 30.42 -27.31 10.23
N ASP A 496 30.19 -28.17 11.20
CA ASP A 496 31.27 -28.57 12.10
C ASP A 496 32.37 -29.18 11.22
N SER A 497 33.59 -28.63 11.30
CA SER A 497 34.76 -29.19 10.63
C SER A 497 34.79 -30.68 10.94
N ASN A 498 34.63 -31.53 9.92
CA ASN A 498 34.77 -32.96 10.06
C ASN A 498 36.08 -33.20 10.79
N LYS A 499 36.02 -33.61 12.06
CA LYS A 499 37.19 -34.19 12.73
C LYS A 499 37.55 -35.38 11.86
N ILE A 500 38.67 -35.31 11.14
CA ILE A 500 39.16 -36.44 10.37
C ILE A 500 39.29 -37.59 11.36
N ASP A 501 38.45 -38.62 11.18
CA ASP A 501 38.48 -39.82 11.99
C ASP A 501 39.72 -40.61 11.57
N LEU A 502 40.76 -40.54 12.40
CA LEU A 502 42.00 -41.25 12.16
C LEU A 502 41.90 -42.73 12.58
N SER A 503 40.80 -43.18 13.19
CA SER A 503 40.67 -44.56 13.63
C SER A 503 40.79 -45.55 12.47
N GLY A 504 41.63 -46.58 12.65
CA GLY A 504 41.87 -47.57 11.61
C GLY A 504 43.34 -47.86 11.37
N THR A 505 43.60 -48.63 10.30
CA THR A 505 44.94 -49.02 9.87
C THR A 505 45.23 -48.35 8.55
N TRP A 506 46.04 -47.31 8.59
CA TRP A 506 46.42 -46.56 7.42
C TRP A 506 47.69 -47.14 6.81
N ASN A 507 47.72 -47.28 5.49
CA ASN A 507 48.84 -47.85 4.76
C ASN A 507 49.57 -46.74 4.00
N ALA A 508 50.88 -46.67 4.19
CA ALA A 508 51.71 -45.77 3.41
C ALA A 508 52.04 -46.45 2.08
N LEU A 509 51.60 -45.84 0.98
CA LEU A 509 52.06 -46.17 -0.34
C LEU A 509 53.12 -45.14 -0.73
N THR A 510 54.38 -45.60 -0.84
CA THR A 510 55.42 -44.81 -1.52
C THR A 510 55.26 -45.05 -3.01
N ASP A 511 55.07 -44.00 -3.80
CA ASP A 511 55.05 -44.13 -5.26
C ASP A 511 56.46 -44.55 -5.73
N PRO A 512 56.63 -45.72 -6.36
CA PRO A 512 57.94 -46.17 -6.83
C PRO A 512 58.51 -45.34 -8.00
N ALA A 513 57.85 -44.29 -8.46
CA ALA A 513 58.19 -43.67 -9.74
C ALA A 513 58.12 -42.13 -9.83
N LEU A 514 58.70 -41.35 -8.90
CA LEU A 514 59.02 -39.93 -9.18
C LEU A 514 60.38 -39.49 -8.60
N PRO A 515 61.14 -38.62 -9.29
CA PRO A 515 62.54 -38.35 -9.00
C PRO A 515 62.71 -37.37 -7.81
N GLY A 516 62.76 -37.92 -6.60
CA GLY A 516 63.40 -37.30 -5.44
C GLY A 516 64.71 -38.05 -5.16
N SER A 517 65.85 -37.41 -5.41
CA SER A 517 67.15 -38.09 -5.47
C SER A 517 67.56 -38.72 -4.15
N CYS A 518 67.86 -40.02 -4.19
CA CYS A 518 68.84 -40.64 -3.31
C CYS A 518 69.86 -41.37 -4.20
N ASP A 519 70.94 -40.65 -4.55
CA ASP A 519 72.05 -41.17 -5.34
C ASP A 519 72.76 -42.27 -4.56
N ASN A 520 72.53 -43.52 -4.96
CA ASN A 520 73.49 -44.64 -5.04
C ASN A 520 72.80 -45.99 -4.89
N GLY A 521 71.89 -46.35 -5.81
CA GLY A 521 71.70 -47.72 -6.34
C GLY A 521 71.43 -48.92 -5.42
N GLU A 522 71.38 -48.77 -4.10
CA GLU A 522 71.00 -49.80 -3.13
C GLU A 522 69.75 -49.30 -2.41
N ASP A 523 68.59 -49.66 -2.95
CA ASP A 523 67.29 -49.38 -2.32
C ASP A 523 67.20 -50.18 -1.00
N PRO A 524 67.12 -49.55 0.18
CA PRO A 524 66.88 -50.25 1.44
C PRO A 524 65.44 -50.77 1.37
N GLY A 525 65.28 -51.98 0.81
CA GLY A 525 64.05 -52.51 0.26
C GLY A 525 62.75 -52.06 0.95
N LEU A 526 61.84 -51.54 0.12
CA LEU A 526 60.41 -51.31 0.33
C LEU A 526 59.92 -51.64 1.76
N TRP A 527 60.07 -50.66 2.64
CA TRP A 527 59.40 -50.71 3.93
C TRP A 527 57.93 -50.39 3.65
N ASN A 528 57.05 -51.39 3.62
CA ASN A 528 55.62 -51.07 3.77
C ASN A 528 55.46 -50.58 5.21
N LEU A 529 55.13 -49.30 5.35
CA LEU A 529 54.88 -48.63 6.61
C LEU A 529 53.38 -48.72 6.87
N ASN A 530 53.01 -49.36 7.98
CA ASN A 530 51.62 -49.32 8.45
C ASN A 530 51.55 -48.38 9.64
N PHE A 531 50.60 -47.45 9.57
CA PHE A 531 50.28 -46.50 10.64
C PHE A 531 48.95 -46.92 11.27
N ILE A 532 48.95 -47.14 12.57
CA ILE A 532 47.73 -47.40 13.34
C ILE A 532 47.55 -46.20 14.28
N PHE A 533 46.47 -45.46 14.11
CA PHE A 533 46.13 -44.38 15.04
C PHE A 533 45.27 -44.97 16.16
N ASN A 534 45.78 -44.92 17.38
CA ASN A 534 45.11 -45.44 18.55
C ASN A 534 44.32 -44.32 19.24
N GLU A 535 43.01 -44.28 19.03
CA GLU A 535 42.14 -43.26 19.64
C GLU A 535 42.17 -43.28 21.17
N GLY A 536 42.38 -44.46 21.77
CA GLY A 536 42.31 -44.63 23.23
C GLY A 536 43.42 -43.94 24.02
N ASN A 537 44.57 -43.66 23.39
CA ASN A 537 45.73 -43.04 24.03
C ASN A 537 46.36 -41.92 23.19
N GLY A 538 45.83 -41.61 22.01
CA GLY A 538 46.36 -40.57 21.13
C GLY A 538 47.77 -40.86 20.64
N THR A 539 48.08 -42.13 20.34
CA THR A 539 49.38 -42.52 19.76
C THR A 539 49.22 -42.98 18.32
N ILE A 540 50.24 -42.71 17.50
CA ILE A 540 50.43 -43.37 16.21
C ILE A 540 51.40 -44.53 16.44
N THR A 541 50.94 -45.77 16.22
CA THR A 541 51.81 -46.95 16.16
C THR A 541 52.27 -47.16 14.73
N PHE A 542 53.57 -47.29 14.56
CA PHE A 542 54.23 -47.56 13.30
C PHE A 542 54.73 -49.01 13.27
N THR A 543 54.49 -49.72 12.17
CA THR A 543 55.03 -51.08 11.94
C THR A 543 55.73 -51.16 10.59
N ALA A 544 57.00 -51.60 10.61
CA ALA A 544 57.77 -51.91 9.41
C ALA A 544 57.69 -53.42 9.07
N SER A 545 57.58 -53.74 7.78
CA SER A 545 57.39 -55.12 7.30
C SER A 545 58.68 -55.90 6.97
N SER A 546 59.86 -55.27 6.97
CA SER A 546 61.12 -55.89 6.52
C SER A 546 62.02 -56.37 7.68
N GLY A 547 61.73 -57.55 8.22
CA GLY A 547 62.63 -58.33 9.09
C GLY A 547 62.94 -57.73 10.49
N HIS A 548 62.51 -56.50 10.76
CA HIS A 548 62.62 -55.79 12.02
C HIS A 548 61.21 -55.60 12.58
N ASN A 549 60.70 -56.61 13.30
CA ASN A 549 59.39 -56.55 13.96
C ASN A 549 59.44 -55.68 15.22
N THR A 550 59.73 -54.40 15.06
CA THR A 550 59.72 -53.42 16.16
C THR A 550 58.62 -52.40 15.87
N ALA A 551 57.56 -52.45 16.67
CA ALA A 551 56.54 -51.42 16.68
C ALA A 551 57.06 -50.20 17.46
N PHE A 552 56.90 -49.01 16.90
CA PHE A 552 57.24 -47.75 17.55
C PHE A 552 55.98 -46.93 17.76
N GLU A 553 55.89 -46.19 18.86
CA GLU A 553 54.75 -45.32 19.17
C GLU A 553 55.23 -43.88 19.32
N THR A 554 54.49 -42.94 18.72
CA THR A 554 54.66 -41.50 18.98
C THR A 554 53.35 -40.87 19.42
N THR A 555 53.41 -39.92 20.34
CA THR A 555 52.31 -38.98 20.66
C THR A 555 52.48 -37.64 19.96
N ASP A 556 53.62 -37.42 19.30
CA ASP A 556 54.00 -36.13 18.71
C ASP A 556 53.49 -36.04 17.27
N TYR A 557 52.17 -35.89 17.14
CA TYR A 557 51.51 -35.52 15.88
C TYR A 557 50.58 -34.33 16.08
N THR A 558 50.37 -33.58 15.00
CA THR A 558 49.43 -32.45 14.95
C THR A 558 48.49 -32.66 13.77
N LEU A 559 47.19 -32.48 14.00
CA LEU A 559 46.18 -32.41 12.95
C LEU A 559 45.52 -31.03 13.04
N ASN A 560 45.76 -30.18 12.03
CA ASN A 560 45.17 -28.83 11.95
C ASN A 560 44.33 -28.76 10.67
N ASP A 561 43.01 -28.61 10.80
CA ASP A 561 42.05 -28.65 9.69
C ASP A 561 42.23 -29.89 8.81
N ASN A 562 42.88 -29.77 7.65
CA ASN A 562 43.19 -30.88 6.74
C ASN A 562 44.67 -31.31 6.75
N GLN A 563 45.55 -30.67 7.53
CA GLN A 563 46.98 -30.93 7.52
C GLN A 563 47.41 -31.90 8.63
N LEU A 564 48.09 -32.99 8.25
CA LEU A 564 48.68 -33.95 9.17
C LEU A 564 50.20 -33.78 9.22
N TYR A 565 50.71 -33.56 10.42
CA TYR A 565 52.15 -33.53 10.72
C TYR A 565 52.49 -34.54 11.80
N PHE A 566 53.51 -35.37 11.60
CA PHE A 566 54.09 -36.16 12.68
C PHE A 566 55.60 -36.33 12.52
N SER A 567 56.28 -36.52 13.64
CA SER A 567 57.71 -36.82 13.65
C SER A 567 58.01 -37.99 14.58
N ILE A 568 58.81 -38.95 14.09
CA ILE A 568 59.17 -40.17 14.82
C ILE A 568 60.67 -40.35 14.76
N ASN A 569 61.27 -40.60 15.93
CA ASN A 569 62.67 -41.01 16.02
C ASN A 569 62.74 -42.54 16.13
N VAL A 570 63.49 -43.17 15.24
CA VAL A 570 63.67 -44.62 15.15
C VAL A 570 65.14 -44.93 15.29
N PHE A 571 65.45 -45.87 16.18
CA PHE A 571 66.77 -46.45 16.32
C PHE A 571 66.86 -47.70 15.44
N VAL A 572 67.72 -47.68 14.42
CA VAL A 572 67.90 -48.83 13.51
C VAL A 572 69.32 -49.36 13.63
N ALA A 573 69.44 -50.65 13.91
CA ALA A 573 70.71 -51.36 13.87
C ALA A 573 70.94 -51.98 12.49
N ILE A 574 71.89 -51.45 11.71
CA ILE A 574 72.22 -51.98 10.38
C ILE A 574 73.57 -52.69 10.45
N LEU A 575 73.67 -53.85 9.78
CA LEU A 575 74.94 -54.51 9.50
C LEU A 575 75.52 -53.91 8.20
N PRO A 576 76.64 -53.16 8.25
CA PRO A 576 77.22 -52.58 7.05
C PRO A 576 77.71 -53.67 6.07
N ASN A 577 77.47 -53.47 4.78
CA ASN A 577 78.04 -54.31 3.73
C ASN A 577 79.58 -54.25 3.79
N ASN A 578 80.24 -55.42 3.71
CA ASN A 578 81.70 -55.64 3.72
C ASN A 578 82.49 -55.43 5.03
N CYS A 579 81.86 -55.33 6.20
CA CYS A 579 82.60 -55.34 7.49
C CYS A 579 82.48 -56.74 8.16
N ASN A 580 83.60 -57.50 8.24
CA ASN A 580 83.65 -58.81 8.92
C ASN A 580 83.80 -58.63 10.44
N GLY A 581 82.68 -58.67 11.19
CA GLY A 581 82.65 -58.65 12.66
C GLY A 581 81.23 -58.40 13.20
N PRO A 582 80.97 -58.62 14.51
CA PRO A 582 79.68 -58.29 15.12
C PRO A 582 79.66 -56.79 15.40
N ILE A 583 79.35 -55.98 14.38
CA ILE A 583 79.21 -54.54 14.54
C ILE A 583 77.82 -54.17 14.04
N SER A 584 76.89 -53.99 14.96
CA SER A 584 75.65 -53.26 14.72
C SER A 584 75.97 -51.78 14.85
N MET A 585 75.83 -51.01 13.77
CA MET A 585 75.82 -49.55 13.88
C MET A 585 74.38 -49.12 14.14
N GLU A 586 74.17 -48.37 15.21
CA GLU A 586 72.87 -47.78 15.54
C GLU A 586 72.76 -46.42 14.85
N TYR A 587 71.68 -46.23 14.10
CA TYR A 587 71.32 -44.96 13.47
C TYR A 587 70.12 -44.37 14.20
N ASP A 588 70.23 -43.08 14.54
CA ASP A 588 69.10 -42.26 14.96
C ASP A 588 68.50 -41.64 13.70
N LEU A 589 67.38 -42.21 13.24
CA LEU A 589 66.61 -41.72 12.11
C LEU A 589 65.41 -40.93 12.60
N THR A 590 65.21 -39.73 12.06
CA THR A 590 63.98 -38.96 12.25
C THR A 590 63.16 -39.02 10.96
N PHE A 591 61.96 -39.56 11.04
CA PHE A 591 60.96 -39.54 9.97
C PHE A 591 59.96 -38.43 10.25
N THR A 592 59.78 -37.51 9.33
CA THR A 592 58.81 -36.42 9.43
C THR A 592 57.88 -36.46 8.23
N PHE A 593 56.58 -36.59 8.46
CA PHE A 593 55.57 -36.51 7.40
C PHE A 593 54.83 -35.18 7.50
N GLU A 594 54.63 -34.56 6.35
CA GLU A 594 53.81 -33.37 6.18
C GLU A 594 52.90 -33.58 4.97
N GLY A 595 51.57 -33.57 5.17
CA GLY A 595 50.61 -33.78 4.08
C GLY A 595 49.23 -33.23 4.37
N GLU A 596 48.43 -33.07 3.31
CA GLU A 596 47.06 -32.56 3.36
C GLU A 596 46.06 -33.67 3.04
N TYR A 597 44.89 -33.63 3.68
CA TYR A 597 43.78 -34.55 3.43
C TYR A 597 43.05 -34.15 2.16
N ASP A 598 43.03 -35.06 1.19
CA ASP A 598 42.25 -34.95 -0.02
C ASP A 598 40.86 -35.57 0.20
N TYR A 599 39.84 -34.72 0.29
CA TYR A 599 38.46 -35.12 0.55
C TYR A 599 37.83 -35.94 -0.59
N ASP A 600 38.33 -35.82 -1.83
CA ASP A 600 37.81 -36.60 -2.96
C ASP A 600 38.32 -38.04 -2.93
N SER A 601 39.59 -38.24 -2.54
CA SER A 601 40.23 -39.55 -2.53
C SER A 601 40.24 -40.23 -1.15
N GLY A 602 39.96 -39.49 -0.08
CA GLY A 602 39.98 -39.98 1.30
C GLY A 602 41.38 -40.27 1.85
N ASN A 603 42.42 -39.66 1.26
CA ASN A 603 43.83 -39.95 1.57
C ASN A 603 44.56 -38.70 2.05
N PHE A 604 45.59 -38.88 2.87
CA PHE A 604 46.60 -37.83 3.06
C PHE A 604 47.65 -37.91 1.95
N ILE A 605 47.91 -36.79 1.29
CA ILE A 605 48.90 -36.66 0.22
C ILE A 605 49.95 -35.65 0.68
N GLY A 606 51.21 -36.06 0.70
CA GLY A 606 52.29 -35.22 1.21
C GLY A 606 53.68 -35.78 0.94
N ASP A 607 54.66 -35.24 1.66
CA ASP A 607 56.04 -35.69 1.60
C ASP A 607 56.49 -36.27 2.94
N ILE A 608 57.32 -37.31 2.88
CA ILE A 608 58.10 -37.79 4.00
C ILE A 608 59.56 -37.33 3.88
N TYR A 609 60.07 -36.80 4.98
CA TYR A 609 61.46 -36.40 5.16
C TYR A 609 62.13 -37.38 6.11
N ILE A 610 63.25 -37.96 5.67
CA ILE A 610 64.07 -38.87 6.47
C ILE A 610 65.37 -38.13 6.76
N ASN A 611 65.70 -37.93 8.02
CA ASN A 611 66.96 -37.33 8.45
C ASN A 611 67.73 -38.30 9.35
N HIS A 612 69.06 -38.29 9.29
CA HIS A 612 69.90 -39.05 10.23
C HIS A 612 70.84 -38.16 11.03
N ASN A 613 71.09 -38.53 12.28
CA ASN A 613 72.19 -37.99 13.08
C ASN A 613 73.22 -39.09 13.30
N LEU A 614 74.42 -38.94 12.74
CA LEU A 614 75.52 -39.88 12.97
C LEU A 614 76.03 -39.81 14.41
N ILE A 615 76.26 -40.97 15.03
CA ILE A 615 77.19 -41.13 16.15
C ILE A 615 78.54 -41.61 15.54
N PRO A 616 79.56 -40.74 15.38
CA PRO A 616 80.75 -41.09 14.63
C PRO A 616 81.74 -41.87 15.50
N GLU A 617 81.74 -43.20 15.43
CA GLU A 617 82.81 -44.01 16.04
C GLU A 617 83.67 -44.83 15.07
N TYR A 618 83.34 -44.94 13.77
CA TYR A 618 84.10 -45.83 12.86
C TYR A 618 84.29 -45.28 11.44
N PRO A 619 85.38 -44.53 11.15
CA PRO A 619 85.64 -43.93 9.83
C PRO A 619 86.11 -44.93 8.75
N GLN A 620 86.02 -46.24 8.98
CA GLN A 620 86.56 -47.29 8.09
C GLN A 620 85.48 -48.07 7.29
N CYS A 621 84.18 -47.94 7.62
CA CYS A 621 83.07 -48.47 6.81
C CYS A 621 82.45 -47.29 6.03
N GLY A 622 82.08 -47.48 4.75
CA GLY A 622 81.46 -46.42 3.93
C GLY A 622 80.10 -46.01 4.49
N PHE A 623 79.84 -44.71 4.63
CA PHE A 623 78.55 -44.18 5.08
C PHE A 623 77.61 -44.00 3.90
N VAL A 624 76.36 -44.43 4.04
CA VAL A 624 75.25 -44.04 3.16
C VAL A 624 74.60 -42.82 3.83
N ASP A 625 74.39 -41.74 3.09
CA ASP A 625 73.64 -40.56 3.56
C ASP A 625 72.14 -40.85 3.35
N TRP A 626 71.35 -40.81 4.42
CA TRP A 626 69.91 -41.17 4.40
C TRP A 626 69.00 -39.94 4.38
N ASN A 627 69.56 -38.74 4.21
CA ASN A 627 68.77 -37.52 4.10
C ASN A 627 67.98 -37.51 2.77
N CYS A 628 66.68 -37.83 2.80
CA CYS A 628 65.85 -37.98 1.61
C CYS A 628 64.45 -37.39 1.82
N GLN A 629 63.88 -36.78 0.77
CA GLN A 629 62.48 -36.37 0.69
C GLN A 629 61.78 -37.22 -0.37
N ARG A 630 60.61 -37.79 -0.05
CA ARG A 630 59.82 -38.59 -0.99
C ARG A 630 58.33 -38.29 -0.87
N PRO A 631 57.59 -38.25 -2.00
CA PRO A 631 56.15 -38.19 -1.96
C PRO A 631 55.58 -39.47 -1.34
N MET A 632 54.51 -39.31 -0.56
CA MET A 632 53.85 -40.37 0.17
C MET A 632 52.34 -40.14 0.16
N ILE A 633 51.60 -41.23 -0.08
CA ILE A 633 50.14 -41.26 0.06
C ILE A 633 49.83 -42.18 1.23
N ILE A 634 49.06 -41.68 2.20
CA ILE A 634 48.57 -42.45 3.34
C ILE A 634 47.08 -42.67 3.14
N ASN A 635 46.67 -43.92 2.94
CA ASN A 635 45.28 -44.32 2.74
C ASN A 635 44.74 -45.14 3.92
N ASN A 636 43.46 -44.97 4.27
CA ASN A 636 42.81 -45.71 5.36
C ASN A 636 42.34 -47.10 4.91
#